data_AF-A0A950TNI9-F1
#
_entry.id   AF-A0A950TNI9-F1
#
_cell.length_a   1.000
_cell.length_b   1.000
_cell.length_c   1.000
_cell.angle_alpha   90.00
_cell.angle_beta   90.00
_cell.angle_gamma   90.00
#
_symmetry.space_group_name_H-M   'P 1'
#
loop_
_entity.id
_entity.type
_entity.pdbx_description
1 polymer ?
#
loop_
_entity_poly.entity_id
_entity_poly.type
_entity_poly.pdbx_seq_one_letter_code
_entity_poly.pdbx_strand_id
1 'polypeptide(L)'
;SLANLTPELRAALNDYARGVNAYIATLTDKQLPVEFQILQYRPRQWAPTDTLVIGKILADALSTTWQNDLLRASLMQSLPKDKLADVQNEVTPYDVVLYGKDTGKPAGVASAANISSDLLAFAEKDARIREQGLSMVGLYAEDLAASNNFVVSGKRTVDGKPILENDPHLQPTAPGIWYMVQLTTPNMHVTGVTFPGTVGVVLGHNDYIAWGATNVGPDVQDLYSETFNDKGEVKTPNGWTAAKVRHEIIRVRTNPLSPTTTETTVDYTETRHGPIISEDGGKKYSLKWTALDPKNQEFGAFFQLNRAKNWDDFQNGLRTYGGATQNFIYADVKGNIGWYAAGRIPIRSVGDGRVPYDGSTTDGDWVGYIPFEELPHLYNPPSGIIVTANQRIVGTDYKYTSIGRDVAPPWRARMIYDDLTKKPKITMDDARDAEYEVYNIPLANLAKAIVNRNAASPDTLDILKKWDGRMTAESRGALLVSEIRGCIQTRISNETKVPQFIIRDRILDGAIKADDKKWLPGGVATWADLMKTCDTSAYDSITKRLGPDQTAWTWGRQFVSSFQHPLFVAPLIGMQFATPAVPIDGSGQTPDVGSAVSMRFITSPGNWDATRHVIPLGESGDPKSPHYKDQFDAWRTGKPMIFPFSQQAVEKAAVSTTTYAPK
;
A
#
# COMPACT_ATOMS: atom_id res chain seq x y z
N SER A 1 -11.38 -19.40 -6.82
CA SER A 1 -11.24 -20.65 -6.04
C SER A 1 -10.35 -21.62 -6.82
N LEU A 2 -9.73 -22.62 -6.16
CA LEU A 2 -8.85 -23.59 -6.83
C LEU A 2 -9.53 -24.33 -7.98
N ALA A 3 -10.82 -24.67 -7.82
CA ALA A 3 -11.62 -25.36 -8.83
C ALA A 3 -11.83 -24.55 -10.12
N ASN A 4 -11.80 -23.21 -10.02
CA ASN A 4 -12.02 -22.30 -11.15
C ASN A 4 -10.74 -21.94 -11.91
N LEU A 5 -9.57 -22.39 -11.46
CA LEU A 5 -8.30 -22.13 -12.14
C LEU A 5 -8.10 -23.07 -13.33
N THR A 6 -7.37 -22.59 -14.34
CA THR A 6 -6.99 -23.41 -15.50
C THR A 6 -6.16 -24.62 -15.08
N PRO A 7 -6.17 -25.73 -15.85
CA PRO A 7 -5.36 -26.91 -15.56
C PRO A 7 -3.87 -26.59 -15.39
N GLU A 8 -3.33 -25.68 -16.21
CA GLU A 8 -1.90 -25.31 -16.21
C GLU A 8 -1.51 -24.57 -14.94
N LEU A 9 -2.32 -23.59 -14.52
CA LEU A 9 -2.06 -22.86 -13.28
C LEU A 9 -2.21 -23.79 -12.07
N ARG A 10 -3.20 -24.69 -12.08
CA ARG A 10 -3.37 -25.69 -11.02
C ARG A 10 -2.17 -26.61 -10.92
N ALA A 11 -1.63 -27.05 -12.06
CA ALA A 11 -0.40 -27.84 -12.10
C ALA A 11 0.78 -27.04 -11.51
N ALA A 12 0.98 -25.79 -11.90
CA ALA A 12 2.03 -24.94 -11.34
C ALA A 12 1.93 -24.76 -9.81
N LEU A 13 0.72 -24.57 -9.28
CA LEU A 13 0.48 -24.48 -7.83
C LEU A 13 0.77 -25.80 -7.12
N ASN A 14 0.40 -26.93 -7.71
CA ASN A 14 0.75 -28.26 -7.18
C ASN A 14 2.26 -28.49 -7.17
N ASP A 15 2.96 -28.07 -8.23
CA ASP A 15 4.42 -28.23 -8.37
C ASP A 15 5.16 -27.38 -7.34
N TYR A 16 4.71 -26.14 -7.13
CA TYR A 16 5.21 -25.27 -6.07
C TYR A 16 5.04 -25.91 -4.68
N ALA A 17 3.83 -26.40 -4.38
CA ALA A 17 3.55 -27.09 -3.13
C ALA A 17 4.47 -28.31 -2.93
N ARG A 18 4.71 -29.11 -3.99
CA ARG A 18 5.66 -30.23 -3.93
C ARG A 18 7.09 -29.76 -3.63
N GLY A 19 7.54 -28.66 -4.19
CA GLY A 19 8.87 -28.08 -3.91
C GLY A 19 9.03 -27.68 -2.44
N VAL A 20 8.06 -26.92 -1.90
CA VAL A 20 8.04 -26.54 -0.47
C VAL A 20 8.03 -27.78 0.43
N ASN A 21 7.18 -28.75 0.10
CA ASN A 21 7.05 -30.00 0.85
C ASN A 21 8.29 -30.88 0.79
N ALA A 22 8.97 -30.90 -0.35
CA ALA A 22 10.24 -31.60 -0.49
C ALA A 22 11.31 -31.01 0.44
N TYR A 23 11.36 -29.67 0.57
CA TYR A 23 12.25 -29.01 1.54
C TYR A 23 11.85 -29.32 2.99
N ILE A 24 10.57 -29.18 3.35
CA ILE A 24 10.06 -29.51 4.70
C ILE A 24 10.42 -30.96 5.09
N ALA A 25 10.36 -31.89 4.15
CA ALA A 25 10.71 -33.30 4.39
C ALA A 25 12.20 -33.52 4.68
N THR A 26 13.09 -32.58 4.32
CA THR A 26 14.52 -32.65 4.67
C THR A 26 14.83 -32.20 6.09
N LEU A 27 13.89 -31.51 6.76
CA LEU A 27 14.14 -30.88 8.06
C LEU A 27 13.94 -31.88 9.20
N THR A 28 14.98 -32.06 10.02
CA THR A 28 14.85 -32.62 11.38
C THR A 28 14.49 -31.51 12.38
N ASP A 29 14.06 -31.87 13.59
CA ASP A 29 13.69 -30.87 14.61
C ASP A 29 14.86 -29.94 14.97
N LYS A 30 16.11 -30.42 14.85
CA LYS A 30 17.34 -29.62 15.06
C LYS A 30 17.68 -28.69 13.89
N GLN A 31 17.16 -28.99 12.70
CA GLN A 31 17.41 -28.23 11.46
C GLN A 31 16.26 -27.28 11.11
N LEU A 32 15.14 -27.34 11.84
CA LEU A 32 14.07 -26.35 11.68
C LEU A 32 14.65 -24.94 11.87
N PRO A 33 14.20 -23.95 11.08
CA PRO A 33 14.51 -22.55 11.37
C PRO A 33 14.18 -22.20 12.82
N VAL A 34 14.97 -21.30 13.41
CA VAL A 34 14.94 -21.03 14.85
C VAL A 34 13.56 -20.57 15.32
N GLU A 35 12.80 -19.91 14.45
CA GLU A 35 11.42 -19.48 14.68
C GLU A 35 10.51 -20.66 15.00
N PHE A 36 10.59 -21.73 14.21
CA PHE A 36 9.79 -22.94 14.42
C PHE A 36 10.19 -23.70 15.69
N GLN A 37 11.50 -23.68 16.03
CA GLN A 37 11.98 -24.27 17.28
C GLN A 37 11.46 -23.49 18.51
N ILE A 38 11.54 -22.16 18.48
CA ILE A 38 11.04 -21.28 19.55
C ILE A 38 9.52 -21.43 19.72
N LEU A 39 8.79 -21.43 18.59
CA LEU A 39 7.34 -21.60 18.58
C LEU A 39 6.91 -23.04 18.88
N GLN A 40 7.85 -23.99 18.94
CA GLN A 40 7.58 -25.41 19.19
C GLN A 40 6.52 -25.98 18.24
N TYR A 41 6.61 -25.60 16.96
CA TYR A 41 5.67 -26.02 15.92
C TYR A 41 6.43 -26.49 14.69
N ARG A 42 6.00 -27.63 14.13
CA ARG A 42 6.49 -28.14 12.86
C ARG A 42 5.51 -27.76 11.75
N PRO A 43 5.96 -27.08 10.67
CA PRO A 43 5.07 -26.70 9.58
C PRO A 43 4.42 -27.94 8.97
N ARG A 44 3.10 -27.87 8.77
CA ARG A 44 2.37 -28.88 7.99
C ARG A 44 2.78 -28.81 6.52
N GLN A 45 2.43 -29.85 5.77
CA GLN A 45 2.56 -29.84 4.32
C GLN A 45 1.78 -28.65 3.72
N TRP A 46 2.44 -27.92 2.83
CA TRP A 46 1.88 -26.84 2.02
C TRP A 46 0.90 -27.40 1.01
N ALA A 47 -0.25 -26.76 0.88
CA ALA A 47 -1.29 -27.07 -0.09
C ALA A 47 -1.41 -25.93 -1.11
N PRO A 48 -1.85 -26.20 -2.36
CA PRO A 48 -2.12 -25.17 -3.36
C PRO A 48 -3.05 -24.05 -2.86
N THR A 49 -3.97 -24.37 -1.95
CA THR A 49 -4.88 -23.40 -1.33
C THR A 49 -4.16 -22.40 -0.44
N ASP A 50 -3.02 -22.76 0.16
CA ASP A 50 -2.25 -21.86 1.01
C ASP A 50 -1.69 -20.69 0.19
N THR A 51 -1.25 -20.96 -1.04
CA THR A 51 -0.88 -19.91 -2.01
C THR A 51 -2.05 -18.97 -2.32
N LEU A 52 -3.27 -19.52 -2.47
CA LEU A 52 -4.45 -18.69 -2.73
C LEU A 52 -4.83 -17.82 -1.54
N VAL A 53 -4.60 -18.30 -0.31
CA VAL A 53 -4.84 -17.55 0.92
C VAL A 53 -3.91 -16.34 1.02
N ILE A 54 -2.66 -16.42 0.55
CA ILE A 54 -1.77 -15.25 0.50
C ILE A 54 -2.40 -14.11 -0.31
N GLY A 55 -3.02 -14.42 -1.46
CA GLY A 55 -3.76 -13.43 -2.25
C GLY A 55 -4.91 -12.77 -1.47
N LYS A 56 -5.56 -13.51 -0.56
CA LYS A 56 -6.62 -12.95 0.31
C LYS A 56 -6.09 -12.09 1.43
N ILE A 57 -4.94 -12.44 2.01
CA ILE A 57 -4.27 -11.59 3.00
C ILE A 57 -3.80 -10.29 2.35
N LEU A 58 -3.27 -10.34 1.13
CA LEU A 58 -2.92 -9.14 0.37
C LEU A 58 -4.15 -8.30 0.00
N ALA A 59 -5.27 -8.94 -0.35
CA ALA A 59 -6.51 -8.21 -0.58
C ALA A 59 -6.97 -7.49 0.70
N ASP A 60 -6.92 -8.16 1.85
CA ASP A 60 -7.21 -7.59 3.17
C ASP A 60 -6.32 -6.39 3.42
N ALA A 61 -5.00 -6.55 3.32
CA ALA A 61 -3.99 -5.51 3.50
C ALA A 61 -4.20 -4.25 2.65
N LEU A 62 -4.93 -4.35 1.54
CA LEU A 62 -5.06 -3.28 0.54
C LEU A 62 -6.51 -2.79 0.35
N SER A 63 -7.46 -3.21 1.22
CA SER A 63 -8.89 -2.85 1.14
C SER A 63 -9.45 -2.39 2.50
N THR A 64 -9.62 -1.07 2.69
CA THR A 64 -10.13 -0.42 3.93
C THR A 64 -11.49 0.23 3.85
N THR A 65 -12.13 0.17 2.69
CA THR A 65 -13.12 1.20 2.35
C THR A 65 -14.31 1.20 3.32
N TRP A 66 -14.68 0.05 3.90
CA TRP A 66 -15.81 -0.03 4.84
C TRP A 66 -15.61 0.71 6.16
N GLN A 67 -14.42 0.64 6.80
CA GLN A 67 -14.18 1.41 8.03
C GLN A 67 -14.20 2.92 7.71
N ASN A 68 -13.63 3.28 6.57
CA ASN A 68 -13.64 4.65 6.07
C ASN A 68 -15.06 5.12 5.71
N ASP A 69 -15.96 4.25 5.23
CA ASP A 69 -17.37 4.58 4.97
C ASP A 69 -18.08 4.97 6.26
N LEU A 70 -17.89 4.21 7.35
CA LEU A 70 -18.47 4.54 8.66
C LEU A 70 -17.93 5.86 9.21
N LEU A 71 -16.61 6.09 9.09
CA LEU A 71 -15.98 7.36 9.45
C LEU A 71 -16.56 8.52 8.62
N ARG A 72 -16.64 8.39 7.28
CA ARG A 72 -17.17 9.42 6.39
C ARG A 72 -18.64 9.72 6.70
N ALA A 73 -19.45 8.69 6.91
CA ALA A 73 -20.86 8.85 7.30
C ALA A 73 -20.99 9.58 8.65
N SER A 74 -20.15 9.27 9.64
CA SER A 74 -20.10 9.99 10.93
C SER A 74 -19.70 11.46 10.77
N LEU A 75 -18.71 11.77 9.92
CA LEU A 75 -18.32 13.15 9.62
C LEU A 75 -19.43 13.92 8.89
N MET A 76 -20.17 13.27 7.99
CA MET A 76 -21.33 13.86 7.31
C MET A 76 -22.47 14.24 8.27
N GLN A 77 -22.62 13.52 9.39
CA GLN A 77 -23.62 13.82 10.43
C GLN A 77 -23.19 14.96 11.36
N SER A 78 -21.89 15.04 11.66
CA SER A 78 -21.37 15.88 12.76
C SER A 78 -20.71 17.18 12.32
N LEU A 79 -20.16 17.26 11.09
CA LEU A 79 -19.43 18.44 10.63
C LEU A 79 -20.35 19.53 10.05
N PRO A 80 -20.05 20.82 10.32
CA PRO A 80 -20.60 21.93 9.56
C PRO A 80 -20.36 21.79 8.05
N LYS A 81 -21.33 22.23 7.23
CA LYS A 81 -21.33 22.05 5.76
C LYS A 81 -20.06 22.59 5.08
N ASP A 82 -19.54 23.71 5.55
CA ASP A 82 -18.34 24.38 5.02
C ASP A 82 -17.04 23.62 5.33
N LYS A 83 -16.95 22.94 6.48
CA LYS A 83 -15.83 22.04 6.80
C LYS A 83 -15.95 20.71 6.10
N LEU A 84 -17.17 20.18 6.00
CA LEU A 84 -17.44 18.94 5.27
C LEU A 84 -17.05 19.07 3.79
N ALA A 85 -17.32 20.21 3.17
CA ALA A 85 -16.91 20.49 1.79
C ALA A 85 -15.39 20.38 1.58
N ASP A 86 -14.57 20.86 2.53
CA ASP A 86 -13.11 20.73 2.42
C ASP A 86 -12.65 19.28 2.64
N VAL A 87 -13.26 18.55 3.60
CA VAL A 87 -12.95 17.13 3.86
C VAL A 87 -13.30 16.26 2.64
N GLN A 88 -14.37 16.61 1.93
CA GLN A 88 -14.84 15.94 0.72
C GLN A 88 -14.17 16.46 -0.56
N ASN A 89 -13.31 17.47 -0.49
CA ASN A 89 -12.60 17.94 -1.66
C ASN A 89 -11.55 16.90 -2.09
N GLU A 90 -11.79 16.29 -3.25
CA GLU A 90 -10.95 15.24 -3.84
C GLU A 90 -9.91 15.81 -4.84
N VAL A 91 -9.93 17.12 -5.12
CA VAL A 91 -9.09 17.74 -6.16
C VAL A 91 -8.09 18.73 -5.57
N THR A 92 -6.86 18.65 -6.07
CA THR A 92 -5.78 19.58 -5.70
C THR A 92 -5.06 20.13 -6.95
N PRO A 93 -4.41 21.30 -6.85
CA PRO A 93 -3.56 21.83 -7.93
C PRO A 93 -2.34 20.96 -8.25
N TYR A 94 -2.01 19.97 -7.42
CA TYR A 94 -0.82 19.16 -7.55
C TYR A 94 -1.10 17.79 -8.19
N ASP A 95 -2.37 17.47 -8.43
CA ASP A 95 -2.79 16.19 -8.98
C ASP A 95 -2.08 15.89 -10.32
N VAL A 96 -1.65 14.65 -10.47
CA VAL A 96 -1.13 14.11 -11.73
C VAL A 96 -2.19 13.15 -12.27
N VAL A 97 -3.13 13.70 -13.02
CA VAL A 97 -4.24 12.95 -13.64
C VAL A 97 -3.76 12.29 -14.92
N LEU A 98 -4.06 11.00 -15.06
CA LEU A 98 -3.69 10.20 -16.24
C LEU A 98 -4.84 10.07 -17.24
N TYR A 99 -6.08 10.02 -16.77
CA TYR A 99 -7.24 9.68 -17.60
C TYR A 99 -8.42 10.62 -17.37
N GLY A 100 -9.01 11.16 -18.44
CA GLY A 100 -10.07 12.15 -18.33
C GLY A 100 -9.55 13.55 -17.96
N LYS A 101 -10.46 14.44 -17.56
CA LYS A 101 -10.21 15.84 -17.23
C LYS A 101 -11.09 16.31 -16.07
N ASP A 102 -10.65 17.34 -15.37
CA ASP A 102 -11.48 17.95 -14.36
C ASP A 102 -12.52 18.90 -14.98
N THR A 103 -13.79 18.70 -14.63
CA THR A 103 -14.93 19.50 -15.12
C THR A 103 -15.61 20.32 -14.03
N GLY A 104 -15.10 20.24 -12.79
CA GLY A 104 -15.55 21.08 -11.67
C GLY A 104 -16.94 20.75 -11.12
N LYS A 105 -17.51 19.58 -11.45
CA LYS A 105 -18.75 19.09 -10.85
C LYS A 105 -18.44 18.08 -9.74
N PRO A 106 -18.63 18.45 -8.46
CA PRO A 106 -18.58 17.46 -7.38
C PRO A 106 -19.69 16.43 -7.59
N ALA A 107 -19.39 15.16 -7.35
CA ALA A 107 -20.43 14.15 -7.25
C ALA A 107 -21.39 14.53 -6.10
N GLY A 108 -22.70 14.47 -6.35
CA GLY A 108 -23.71 14.70 -5.33
C GLY A 108 -23.55 13.71 -4.16
N VAL A 109 -23.73 14.19 -2.94
CA VAL A 109 -23.59 13.38 -1.73
C VAL A 109 -24.92 12.65 -1.46
N ALA A 110 -24.88 11.33 -1.29
CA ALA A 110 -26.05 10.56 -0.84
C ALA A 110 -26.45 10.92 0.60
N SER A 111 -27.70 10.71 0.98
CA SER A 111 -28.16 10.97 2.36
C SER A 111 -27.40 10.10 3.37
N ALA A 112 -26.89 10.72 4.44
CA ALA A 112 -26.15 10.01 5.48
C ALA A 112 -27.02 8.98 6.21
N ALA A 113 -26.59 7.72 6.26
CA ALA A 113 -27.05 6.79 7.29
C ALA A 113 -26.61 7.31 8.66
N ASN A 114 -27.43 7.17 9.70
CA ASN A 114 -27.06 7.55 11.07
C ASN A 114 -26.13 6.47 11.66
N ILE A 115 -24.94 6.85 12.11
CA ILE A 115 -23.89 5.93 12.58
C ILE A 115 -23.71 6.19 14.07
N SER A 116 -23.90 5.15 14.89
CA SER A 116 -23.71 5.26 16.33
C SER A 116 -22.22 5.41 16.70
N SER A 117 -21.96 5.93 17.89
CA SER A 117 -20.61 5.96 18.47
C SER A 117 -20.04 4.55 18.67
N ASP A 118 -20.90 3.57 18.97
CA ASP A 118 -20.48 2.21 19.28
C ASP A 118 -20.05 1.46 18.01
N LEU A 119 -20.76 1.67 16.89
CA LEU A 119 -20.37 1.14 15.59
C LEU A 119 -19.06 1.77 15.09
N LEU A 120 -18.87 3.08 15.30
CA LEU A 120 -17.61 3.74 14.95
C LEU A 120 -16.45 3.22 15.83
N ALA A 121 -16.66 3.08 17.14
CA ALA A 121 -15.67 2.51 18.05
C ALA A 121 -15.32 1.06 17.73
N PHE A 122 -16.30 0.28 17.25
CA PHE A 122 -16.08 -1.06 16.72
C PHE A 122 -15.17 -1.01 15.48
N ALA A 123 -15.46 -0.16 14.49
CA ALA A 123 -14.65 -0.04 13.29
C ALA A 123 -13.20 0.37 13.60
N GLU A 124 -13.01 1.30 14.53
CA GLU A 124 -11.68 1.68 15.00
C GLU A 124 -10.96 0.53 15.72
N LYS A 125 -11.68 -0.27 16.51
CA LYS A 125 -11.11 -1.44 17.18
C LYS A 125 -10.74 -2.53 16.18
N ASP A 126 -11.58 -2.78 15.20
CA ASP A 126 -11.33 -3.72 14.11
C ASP A 126 -10.08 -3.29 13.33
N ALA A 127 -9.99 -2.02 12.93
CA ALA A 127 -8.80 -1.49 12.25
C ALA A 127 -7.51 -1.72 13.05
N ARG A 128 -7.52 -1.49 14.37
CA ARG A 128 -6.37 -1.77 15.24
C ARG A 128 -6.02 -3.25 15.35
N ILE A 129 -7.02 -4.14 15.46
CA ILE A 129 -6.79 -5.59 15.51
C ILE A 129 -6.19 -6.06 14.19
N ARG A 130 -6.73 -5.56 13.09
CA ARG A 130 -6.26 -5.87 11.74
C ARG A 130 -4.85 -5.37 11.50
N GLU A 131 -4.54 -4.13 11.89
CA GLU A 131 -3.17 -3.58 11.87
C GLU A 131 -2.21 -4.47 12.65
N GLN A 132 -2.56 -4.86 13.89
CA GLN A 132 -1.74 -5.75 14.71
C GLN A 132 -1.54 -7.11 14.04
N GLY A 133 -2.62 -7.71 13.52
CA GLY A 133 -2.63 -8.99 12.82
C GLY A 133 -1.70 -9.00 11.60
N LEU A 134 -1.88 -8.02 10.71
CA LEU A 134 -1.09 -7.88 9.50
C LEU A 134 0.36 -7.47 9.78
N SER A 135 0.60 -6.64 10.79
CA SER A 135 1.96 -6.25 11.19
C SER A 135 2.76 -7.44 11.70
N MET A 136 2.14 -8.35 12.46
CA MET A 136 2.80 -9.58 12.93
C MET A 136 3.28 -10.49 11.79
N VAL A 137 2.60 -10.47 10.64
CA VAL A 137 2.96 -11.26 9.46
C VAL A 137 3.68 -10.44 8.39
N GLY A 138 3.98 -9.17 8.67
CA GLY A 138 4.69 -8.26 7.77
C GLY A 138 3.92 -7.85 6.51
N LEU A 139 2.59 -7.85 6.58
CA LEU A 139 1.70 -7.54 5.47
C LEU A 139 0.84 -6.30 5.72
N TYR A 140 1.11 -5.53 6.77
CA TYR A 140 0.40 -4.27 7.00
C TYR A 140 0.78 -3.22 5.96
N ALA A 141 -0.17 -2.36 5.59
CA ALA A 141 -0.03 -1.45 4.46
C ALA A 141 -0.76 -0.10 4.61
N GLU A 142 -1.59 0.16 5.62
CA GLU A 142 -2.62 1.22 5.44
C GLU A 142 -2.28 2.65 5.81
N ASP A 143 -1.16 2.89 6.50
CA ASP A 143 -0.66 4.25 6.74
C ASP A 143 0.65 4.53 5.98
N LEU A 144 1.21 3.48 5.36
CA LEU A 144 2.56 3.43 4.78
C LEU A 144 2.59 2.86 3.35
N ALA A 145 1.57 2.14 2.89
CA ALA A 145 1.50 1.59 1.52
C ALA A 145 1.03 2.63 0.53
N ALA A 146 1.92 3.59 0.40
CA ALA A 146 2.26 4.18 -0.85
C ALA A 146 3.00 3.15 -1.74
N SER A 147 3.12 3.41 -3.02
CA SER A 147 4.07 2.78 -3.92
C SER A 147 4.31 3.80 -5.01
N ASN A 148 5.49 3.82 -5.61
CA ASN A 148 5.73 4.56 -6.84
C ASN A 148 5.93 3.57 -7.98
N ASN A 149 5.51 3.98 -9.17
CA ASN A 149 6.01 3.43 -10.41
C ASN A 149 5.90 4.49 -11.51
N PHE A 150 6.77 4.40 -12.49
CA PHE A 150 6.63 5.18 -13.70
C PHE A 150 7.25 4.48 -14.90
N VAL A 151 6.83 4.94 -16.08
CA VAL A 151 7.44 4.53 -17.33
C VAL A 151 7.68 5.73 -18.23
N VAL A 152 8.89 5.80 -18.78
CA VAL A 152 9.33 6.85 -19.69
C VAL A 152 9.55 6.25 -21.08
N SER A 153 8.95 6.86 -22.10
CA SER A 153 9.10 6.46 -23.49
C SER A 153 10.53 6.71 -23.99
N GLY A 154 11.01 5.87 -24.91
CA GLY A 154 12.29 6.06 -25.60
C GLY A 154 12.46 7.44 -26.27
N LYS A 155 11.36 8.10 -26.62
CA LYS A 155 11.38 9.49 -27.12
C LYS A 155 11.99 10.48 -26.12
N ARG A 156 11.90 10.19 -24.82
CA ARG A 156 12.41 11.00 -23.72
C ARG A 156 13.64 10.40 -23.03
N THR A 157 14.21 9.32 -23.55
CA THR A 157 15.44 8.74 -22.98
C THR A 157 16.66 8.97 -23.87
N VAL A 158 17.84 8.89 -23.28
CA VAL A 158 19.12 9.13 -23.95
C VAL A 158 19.42 8.05 -25.00
N ASP A 159 19.13 6.79 -24.70
CA ASP A 159 19.40 5.64 -25.57
C ASP A 159 18.24 5.31 -26.54
N GLY A 160 17.15 6.06 -26.47
CA GLY A 160 15.98 5.83 -27.32
C GLY A 160 15.11 4.64 -26.89
N LYS A 161 15.38 4.03 -25.73
CA LYS A 161 14.65 2.86 -25.21
C LYS A 161 13.80 3.23 -24.00
N PRO A 162 12.65 2.57 -23.78
CA PRO A 162 11.85 2.84 -22.59
C PRO A 162 12.64 2.57 -21.30
N ILE A 163 12.29 3.29 -20.24
CA ILE A 163 12.73 3.00 -18.87
C ILE A 163 11.48 2.76 -18.04
N LEU A 164 11.44 1.66 -17.32
CA LEU A 164 10.39 1.33 -16.36
C LEU A 164 11.00 1.24 -14.97
N GLU A 165 10.30 1.81 -14.01
CA GLU A 165 10.68 1.85 -12.60
C GLU A 165 9.48 1.39 -11.75
N ASN A 166 9.72 0.58 -10.72
CA ASN A 166 8.73 0.24 -9.71
C ASN A 166 9.35 0.16 -8.31
N ASP A 167 8.72 0.87 -7.38
CA ASP A 167 9.12 1.07 -5.98
C ASP A 167 7.93 0.85 -5.03
N PRO A 168 7.54 -0.40 -4.72
CA PRO A 168 6.45 -0.66 -3.79
C PRO A 168 6.83 -0.27 -2.35
N HIS A 169 5.91 0.37 -1.62
CA HIS A 169 6.10 0.68 -0.21
C HIS A 169 5.18 -0.17 0.66
N LEU A 170 5.75 -0.89 1.62
CA LEU A 170 5.04 -1.85 2.47
C LEU A 170 5.64 -1.81 3.87
N GLN A 171 4.96 -2.43 4.85
CA GLN A 171 5.48 -2.50 6.21
C GLN A 171 6.91 -3.06 6.23
N PRO A 172 7.88 -2.35 6.82
CA PRO A 172 9.27 -2.84 6.89
C PRO A 172 9.39 -4.01 7.86
N THR A 173 9.75 -5.18 7.36
CA THR A 173 9.90 -6.41 8.16
C THR A 173 11.19 -7.16 7.90
N ALA A 174 11.53 -8.01 8.87
CA ALA A 174 12.55 -9.04 8.73
C ALA A 174 11.93 -10.41 9.05
N PRO A 175 11.95 -11.39 8.12
CA PRO A 175 12.36 -11.26 6.72
C PRO A 175 11.54 -10.21 5.93
N GLY A 176 12.13 -9.72 4.84
CA GLY A 176 11.43 -8.88 3.88
C GLY A 176 10.32 -9.65 3.15
N ILE A 177 9.33 -8.92 2.64
CA ILE A 177 8.16 -9.50 1.96
C ILE A 177 8.47 -10.06 0.56
N TRP A 178 9.51 -9.53 -0.09
CA TRP A 178 9.88 -9.90 -1.45
C TRP A 178 10.96 -10.97 -1.49
N TYR A 179 10.88 -11.83 -2.50
CA TYR A 179 11.91 -12.79 -2.85
C TYR A 179 12.29 -12.60 -4.32
N MET A 180 13.54 -12.26 -4.61
CA MET A 180 14.04 -12.02 -5.96
C MET A 180 14.29 -13.36 -6.67
N VAL A 181 13.68 -13.55 -7.84
CA VAL A 181 13.76 -14.80 -8.60
C VAL A 181 13.90 -14.57 -10.08
N GLN A 182 14.59 -15.50 -10.73
CA GLN A 182 14.56 -15.71 -12.18
C GLN A 182 14.11 -17.14 -12.45
N LEU A 183 13.17 -17.31 -13.38
CA LEU A 183 12.59 -18.60 -13.74
C LEU A 183 12.76 -18.82 -15.24
N THR A 184 13.37 -19.94 -15.60
CA THR A 184 13.58 -20.35 -16.99
C THR A 184 12.98 -21.73 -17.24
N THR A 185 12.13 -21.83 -18.24
CA THR A 185 11.56 -23.06 -18.79
C THR A 185 11.64 -22.98 -20.32
N PRO A 186 11.35 -24.06 -21.07
CA PRO A 186 11.31 -23.99 -22.53
C PRO A 186 10.33 -22.96 -23.12
N ASN A 187 9.37 -22.47 -22.33
CA ASN A 187 8.33 -21.55 -22.78
C ASN A 187 8.20 -20.26 -21.95
N MET A 188 9.11 -20.01 -21.01
CA MET A 188 9.08 -18.86 -20.12
C MET A 188 10.49 -18.50 -19.66
N HIS A 189 10.84 -17.23 -19.75
CA HIS A 189 12.07 -16.69 -19.18
C HIS A 189 11.73 -15.33 -18.56
N VAL A 190 11.68 -15.29 -17.23
CA VAL A 190 11.12 -14.18 -16.46
C VAL A 190 11.95 -13.93 -15.21
N THR A 191 12.08 -12.67 -14.82
CA THR A 191 12.85 -12.25 -13.65
C THR A 191 12.18 -11.10 -12.91
N GLY A 192 12.36 -11.01 -11.61
CA GLY A 192 11.75 -9.97 -10.77
C GLY A 192 11.58 -10.41 -9.32
N VAL A 193 10.50 -9.99 -8.68
CA VAL A 193 10.13 -10.42 -7.32
C VAL A 193 8.88 -11.30 -7.30
N THR A 194 8.83 -12.17 -6.31
CA THR A 194 7.63 -12.92 -5.91
C THR A 194 7.33 -12.70 -4.43
N PHE A 195 6.11 -13.05 -4.01
CA PHE A 195 5.83 -13.24 -2.59
C PHE A 195 6.20 -14.68 -2.21
N PRO A 196 6.95 -14.92 -1.12
CA PRO A 196 7.11 -16.26 -0.57
C PRO A 196 5.76 -16.95 -0.40
N GLY A 197 5.64 -18.17 -0.93
CA GLY A 197 4.39 -18.92 -0.96
C GLY A 197 3.55 -18.75 -2.24
N THR A 198 3.99 -17.93 -3.20
CA THR A 198 3.28 -17.71 -4.49
C THR A 198 4.08 -18.20 -5.71
N VAL A 199 3.39 -18.36 -6.84
CA VAL A 199 3.99 -18.87 -8.09
C VAL A 199 4.31 -17.75 -9.07
N GLY A 200 5.49 -17.84 -9.69
CA GLY A 200 5.92 -16.90 -10.72
C GLY A 200 6.37 -15.54 -10.17
N VAL A 201 6.61 -14.62 -11.10
CA VAL A 201 7.03 -13.24 -10.83
C VAL A 201 5.80 -12.33 -10.76
N VAL A 202 5.70 -11.53 -9.71
CA VAL A 202 4.60 -10.57 -9.49
C VAL A 202 4.92 -9.22 -10.13
N LEU A 203 6.14 -8.73 -9.95
CA LEU A 203 6.66 -7.48 -10.53
C LEU A 203 8.02 -7.78 -11.17
N GLY A 204 8.26 -7.32 -12.39
CA GLY A 204 9.51 -7.63 -13.08
C GLY A 204 9.42 -7.51 -14.59
N HIS A 205 10.20 -8.35 -15.29
CA HIS A 205 10.21 -8.39 -16.74
C HIS A 205 10.47 -9.81 -17.27
N ASN A 206 10.12 -10.03 -18.53
CA ASN A 206 10.52 -11.19 -19.31
C ASN A 206 11.34 -10.75 -20.53
N ASP A 207 11.52 -11.63 -21.53
CA ASP A 207 12.27 -11.29 -22.75
C ASP A 207 11.67 -10.11 -23.55
N TYR A 208 10.38 -9.82 -23.38
CA TYR A 208 9.59 -8.97 -24.27
C TYR A 208 9.06 -7.71 -23.59
N ILE A 209 8.60 -7.83 -22.35
CA ILE A 209 7.88 -6.78 -21.63
C ILE A 209 8.39 -6.66 -20.19
N ALA A 210 8.26 -5.45 -19.64
CA ALA A 210 8.42 -5.16 -18.21
C ALA A 210 7.11 -4.60 -17.66
N TRP A 211 6.83 -4.89 -16.39
CA TRP A 211 5.67 -4.38 -15.67
C TRP A 211 5.96 -4.11 -14.21
N GLY A 212 5.16 -3.22 -13.64
CA GLY A 212 5.15 -2.87 -12.22
C GLY A 212 3.75 -2.48 -11.78
N ALA A 213 3.53 -2.34 -10.47
CA ALA A 213 2.21 -2.07 -9.90
C ALA A 213 2.27 -1.06 -8.75
N THR A 214 1.23 -0.23 -8.63
CA THR A 214 0.90 0.53 -7.41
C THR A 214 -0.60 0.39 -7.11
N ASN A 215 -1.01 0.56 -5.85
CA ASN A 215 -2.43 0.49 -5.48
C ASN A 215 -3.26 1.63 -6.11
N VAL A 216 -4.49 1.34 -6.52
CA VAL A 216 -5.42 2.33 -7.12
C VAL A 216 -6.27 3.06 -6.06
N GLY A 217 -6.52 2.44 -4.92
CA GLY A 217 -7.43 2.97 -3.89
C GLY A 217 -8.91 3.00 -4.28
N PRO A 218 -9.47 1.98 -4.97
CA PRO A 218 -10.89 1.96 -5.27
C PRO A 218 -11.72 1.57 -4.06
N ASP A 219 -13.01 1.86 -4.15
CA ASP A 219 -14.01 1.31 -3.26
C ASP A 219 -14.54 -0.04 -3.79
N VAL A 220 -14.22 -1.11 -3.05
CA VAL A 220 -14.47 -2.53 -3.39
C VAL A 220 -15.17 -3.29 -2.26
N GLN A 221 -15.61 -2.59 -1.22
CA GLN A 221 -16.33 -3.12 -0.08
C GLN A 221 -17.64 -2.35 0.08
N ASP A 222 -18.68 -3.00 0.60
CA ASP A 222 -19.93 -2.33 0.96
C ASP A 222 -20.50 -2.95 2.24
N LEU A 223 -21.05 -2.08 3.09
CA LEU A 223 -21.78 -2.48 4.29
C LEU A 223 -23.28 -2.50 4.04
N TYR A 224 -23.96 -3.51 4.59
CA TYR A 224 -25.42 -3.58 4.60
C TYR A 224 -25.91 -3.76 6.04
N SER A 225 -26.83 -2.91 6.46
CA SER A 225 -27.59 -3.03 7.69
C SER A 225 -28.68 -4.10 7.51
N GLU A 226 -28.42 -5.29 8.03
CA GLU A 226 -29.29 -6.46 7.95
C GLU A 226 -30.34 -6.48 9.07
N THR A 227 -31.57 -6.85 8.74
CA THR A 227 -32.67 -7.03 9.70
C THR A 227 -32.94 -8.50 9.90
N PHE A 228 -32.91 -8.98 11.14
CA PHE A 228 -33.21 -10.37 11.50
C PHE A 228 -34.54 -10.46 12.26
N ASN A 229 -35.25 -11.58 12.13
CA ASN A 229 -36.38 -11.92 12.99
C ASN A 229 -35.95 -12.87 14.13
N ASP A 230 -36.88 -13.16 15.04
CA ASP A 230 -36.64 -14.04 16.20
C ASP A 230 -36.29 -15.49 15.84
N LYS A 231 -36.53 -15.90 14.58
CA LYS A 231 -36.16 -17.23 14.06
C LYS A 231 -34.74 -17.26 13.47
N GLY A 232 -34.02 -16.13 13.47
CA GLY A 232 -32.70 -16.01 12.85
C GLY A 232 -32.74 -15.88 11.31
N GLU A 233 -33.89 -15.61 10.73
CA GLU A 233 -34.03 -15.34 9.28
C GLU A 233 -33.71 -13.87 9.00
N VAL A 234 -33.01 -13.61 7.90
CA VAL A 234 -32.70 -12.26 7.41
C VAL A 234 -33.82 -11.76 6.47
N LYS A 235 -34.23 -10.50 6.63
CA LYS A 235 -35.20 -9.85 5.76
C LYS A 235 -34.54 -9.51 4.42
N THR A 236 -35.12 -9.98 3.33
CA THR A 236 -34.67 -9.69 1.96
C THR A 236 -35.80 -9.00 1.18
N PRO A 237 -35.54 -8.48 -0.03
CA PRO A 237 -36.58 -7.95 -0.90
C PRO A 237 -37.72 -8.95 -1.20
N ASN A 238 -37.43 -10.25 -1.10
CA ASN A 238 -38.38 -11.34 -1.37
C ASN A 238 -39.02 -11.92 -0.10
N GLY A 239 -38.79 -11.30 1.07
CA GLY A 239 -39.25 -11.80 2.37
C GLY A 239 -38.13 -12.38 3.24
N TRP A 240 -38.51 -13.09 4.30
CA TRP A 240 -37.57 -13.68 5.26
C TRP A 240 -36.88 -14.91 4.67
N THR A 241 -35.55 -14.99 4.81
CA THR A 241 -34.73 -16.10 4.33
C THR A 241 -33.78 -16.56 5.42
N ALA A 242 -33.58 -17.88 5.59
CA ALA A 242 -32.63 -18.39 6.56
C ALA A 242 -31.19 -17.92 6.24
N ALA A 243 -30.49 -17.39 7.23
CA ALA A 243 -29.07 -17.11 7.12
C ALA A 243 -28.27 -18.42 7.20
N LYS A 244 -27.08 -18.44 6.57
CA LYS A 244 -26.19 -19.60 6.65
C LYS A 244 -25.29 -19.43 7.86
N VAL A 245 -25.18 -20.46 8.70
CA VAL A 245 -24.25 -20.44 9.84
C VAL A 245 -23.14 -21.45 9.57
N ARG A 246 -21.89 -20.99 9.64
CA ARG A 246 -20.69 -21.82 9.55
C ARG A 246 -20.04 -21.88 10.93
N HIS A 247 -19.82 -23.09 11.43
CA HIS A 247 -19.12 -23.34 12.69
C HIS A 247 -17.66 -23.67 12.39
N GLU A 248 -16.73 -22.90 12.95
CA GLU A 248 -15.31 -23.19 12.85
C GLU A 248 -14.70 -23.41 14.22
N ILE A 249 -13.75 -24.34 14.30
CA ILE A 249 -12.98 -24.61 15.52
C ILE A 249 -11.60 -24.00 15.34
N ILE A 250 -11.29 -23.00 16.17
CA ILE A 250 -9.99 -22.36 16.24
C ILE A 250 -9.23 -22.94 17.43
N ARG A 251 -8.02 -23.44 17.20
CA ARG A 251 -7.11 -23.91 18.25
C ARG A 251 -6.24 -22.76 18.72
N VAL A 252 -6.45 -22.31 19.95
CA VAL A 252 -5.79 -21.15 20.55
C VAL A 252 -4.75 -21.61 21.55
N ARG A 253 -3.51 -21.17 21.38
CA ARG A 253 -2.45 -21.33 22.39
C ARG A 253 -2.48 -20.14 23.34
N THR A 254 -2.73 -20.38 24.62
CA THR A 254 -2.77 -19.33 25.66
C THR A 254 -1.52 -19.31 26.54
N ASN A 255 -0.73 -20.39 26.55
CA ASN A 255 0.54 -20.47 27.28
C ASN A 255 1.72 -20.41 26.28
N PRO A 256 2.54 -19.35 26.27
CA PRO A 256 3.68 -19.25 25.37
C PRO A 256 4.78 -20.30 25.64
N LEU A 257 4.80 -20.93 26.82
CA LEU A 257 5.79 -21.95 27.18
C LEU A 257 5.36 -23.39 26.84
N SER A 258 4.11 -23.60 26.41
CA SER A 258 3.55 -24.92 26.11
C SER A 258 2.89 -24.93 24.74
N PRO A 259 3.09 -25.95 23.88
CA PRO A 259 2.46 -26.03 22.56
C PRO A 259 0.98 -26.42 22.63
N THR A 260 0.44 -26.68 23.81
CA THR A 260 -0.96 -27.05 24.03
C THR A 260 -1.92 -25.95 23.61
N THR A 261 -2.97 -26.32 22.88
CA THR A 261 -4.03 -25.41 22.45
C THR A 261 -5.36 -25.76 23.10
N THR A 262 -6.19 -24.76 23.35
CA THR A 262 -7.61 -24.90 23.67
C THR A 262 -8.45 -24.66 22.42
N GLU A 263 -9.50 -25.45 22.21
CA GLU A 263 -10.43 -25.24 21.10
C GLU A 263 -11.45 -24.15 21.45
N THR A 264 -11.71 -23.26 20.50
CA THR A 264 -12.73 -22.21 20.57
C THR A 264 -13.58 -22.31 19.32
N THR A 265 -14.88 -22.49 19.49
CA THR A 265 -15.82 -22.47 18.36
C THR A 265 -16.19 -21.03 18.04
N VAL A 266 -16.12 -20.68 16.76
CA VAL A 266 -16.55 -19.39 16.22
C VAL A 266 -17.64 -19.64 15.19
N ASP A 267 -18.78 -18.96 15.37
CA ASP A 267 -19.93 -19.04 14.48
C ASP A 267 -19.93 -17.84 13.53
N TYR A 268 -19.88 -18.11 12.23
CA TYR A 268 -19.96 -17.11 11.18
C TYR A 268 -21.35 -17.16 10.54
N THR A 269 -22.11 -16.08 10.65
CA THR A 269 -23.39 -15.94 9.95
C THR A 269 -23.16 -15.24 8.62
N GLU A 270 -23.59 -15.87 7.52
CA GLU A 270 -23.51 -15.32 6.16
C GLU A 270 -24.91 -15.00 5.63
N THR A 271 -25.07 -13.79 5.10
CA THR A 271 -26.27 -13.33 4.38
C THR A 271 -26.06 -13.38 2.86
N ARG A 272 -27.00 -12.85 2.08
CA ARG A 272 -26.83 -12.67 0.62
C ARG A 272 -25.72 -11.68 0.26
N HIS A 273 -25.33 -10.80 1.18
CA HIS A 273 -24.31 -9.78 0.97
C HIS A 273 -22.92 -10.23 1.46
N GLY A 274 -22.85 -11.09 2.47
CA GLY A 274 -21.59 -11.61 2.98
C GLY A 274 -21.66 -11.95 4.48
N PRO A 275 -20.50 -12.17 5.13
CA PRO A 275 -20.46 -12.45 6.56
C PRO A 275 -20.91 -11.23 7.38
N ILE A 276 -21.60 -11.49 8.49
CA ILE A 276 -21.83 -10.48 9.54
C ILE A 276 -20.49 -10.16 10.20
N ILE A 277 -20.12 -8.88 10.22
CA ILE A 277 -18.87 -8.41 10.83
C ILE A 277 -19.10 -7.66 12.14
N SER A 278 -20.28 -7.06 12.33
CA SER A 278 -20.62 -6.32 13.56
C SER A 278 -22.10 -6.37 13.89
N GLU A 279 -22.43 -6.00 15.12
CA GLU A 279 -23.78 -5.78 15.60
C GLU A 279 -23.81 -4.49 16.42
N ASP A 280 -24.79 -3.63 16.17
CA ASP A 280 -25.00 -2.37 16.88
C ASP A 280 -26.48 -2.01 16.94
N GLY A 281 -26.97 -1.66 18.14
CA GLY A 281 -28.37 -1.25 18.36
C GLY A 281 -29.42 -2.24 17.87
N GLY A 282 -29.12 -3.56 17.89
CA GLY A 282 -30.00 -4.62 17.38
C GLY A 282 -29.99 -4.78 15.84
N LYS A 283 -29.14 -4.03 15.12
CA LYS A 283 -28.86 -4.21 13.70
C LYS A 283 -27.57 -4.98 13.53
N LYS A 284 -27.52 -5.88 12.55
CA LYS A 284 -26.30 -6.61 12.17
C LYS A 284 -25.76 -6.04 10.87
N TYR A 285 -24.45 -5.91 10.74
CA TYR A 285 -23.81 -5.37 9.53
C TYR A 285 -23.09 -6.48 8.80
N SER A 286 -23.48 -6.72 7.54
CA SER A 286 -22.77 -7.63 6.64
C SER A 286 -21.79 -6.86 5.76
N LEU A 287 -20.67 -7.52 5.43
CA LEU A 287 -19.66 -6.99 4.53
C LEU A 287 -19.68 -7.72 3.19
N LYS A 288 -19.97 -7.00 2.12
CA LYS A 288 -19.77 -7.50 0.75
C LYS A 288 -18.43 -7.02 0.25
N TRP A 289 -17.63 -7.93 -0.30
CA TRP A 289 -16.25 -7.62 -0.69
C TRP A 289 -15.82 -8.42 -1.92
N THR A 290 -15.17 -7.75 -2.87
CA THR A 290 -14.76 -8.36 -4.14
C THR A 290 -13.79 -9.52 -3.93
N ALA A 291 -12.98 -9.50 -2.86
CA ALA A 291 -12.06 -10.58 -2.51
C ALA A 291 -12.78 -11.92 -2.25
N LEU A 292 -14.06 -11.89 -1.88
CA LEU A 292 -14.89 -13.08 -1.63
C LEU A 292 -15.49 -13.68 -2.90
N ASP A 293 -15.37 -13.02 -4.07
CA ASP A 293 -15.84 -13.56 -5.34
C ASP A 293 -14.98 -14.77 -5.77
N PRO A 294 -15.56 -15.99 -5.83
CA PRO A 294 -14.82 -17.19 -6.18
C PRO A 294 -14.31 -17.20 -7.64
N LYS A 295 -14.74 -16.24 -8.46
CA LYS A 295 -14.30 -16.06 -9.85
C LYS A 295 -13.02 -15.22 -9.97
N ASN A 296 -12.47 -14.67 -8.87
CA ASN A 296 -11.19 -13.94 -8.94
C ASN A 296 -10.04 -14.89 -9.35
N GLN A 297 -9.17 -14.42 -10.23
CA GLN A 297 -8.00 -15.14 -10.73
C GLN A 297 -6.76 -14.24 -10.76
N GLU A 298 -6.43 -13.63 -9.62
CA GLU A 298 -5.24 -12.78 -9.43
C GLU A 298 -3.94 -13.48 -9.83
N PHE A 299 -3.71 -14.72 -9.41
CA PHE A 299 -2.54 -15.51 -9.83
C PHE A 299 -2.61 -15.97 -11.28
N GLY A 300 -3.81 -16.05 -11.85
CA GLY A 300 -4.00 -16.28 -13.29
C GLY A 300 -3.44 -15.14 -14.12
N ALA A 301 -3.68 -13.89 -13.70
CA ALA A 301 -3.14 -12.72 -14.37
C ALA A 301 -1.60 -12.74 -14.37
N PHE A 302 -0.95 -12.92 -13.20
CA PHE A 302 0.51 -13.00 -13.12
C PHE A 302 1.08 -14.16 -13.93
N PHE A 303 0.42 -15.33 -13.91
CA PHE A 303 0.81 -16.46 -14.72
C PHE A 303 0.83 -16.15 -16.23
N GLN A 304 -0.13 -15.34 -16.71
CA GLN A 304 -0.14 -14.87 -18.10
C GLN A 304 0.91 -13.79 -18.36
N LEU A 305 1.05 -12.80 -17.46
CA LEU A 305 2.05 -11.71 -17.61
C LEU A 305 3.47 -12.25 -17.72
N ASN A 306 3.81 -13.29 -16.96
CA ASN A 306 5.12 -13.95 -17.03
C ASN A 306 5.46 -14.48 -18.44
N ARG A 307 4.46 -14.67 -19.31
CA ARG A 307 4.58 -15.19 -20.68
C ARG A 307 4.16 -14.18 -21.76
N ALA A 308 3.71 -13.00 -21.36
CA ALA A 308 3.20 -11.99 -22.28
C ALA A 308 4.30 -11.43 -23.17
N LYS A 309 4.00 -11.21 -24.45
CA LYS A 309 4.99 -10.78 -25.45
C LYS A 309 4.76 -9.36 -25.95
N ASN A 310 3.63 -8.76 -25.62
CA ASN A 310 3.18 -7.47 -26.14
C ASN A 310 2.02 -6.93 -25.30
N TRP A 311 1.51 -5.77 -25.71
CA TRP A 311 0.42 -5.05 -25.06
C TRP A 311 -0.89 -5.84 -25.04
N ASP A 312 -1.22 -6.56 -26.11
CA ASP A 312 -2.45 -7.34 -26.19
C ASP A 312 -2.40 -8.51 -25.20
N ASP A 313 -1.26 -9.22 -25.12
CA ASP A 313 -1.04 -10.27 -24.12
C ASP A 313 -1.11 -9.73 -22.69
N PHE A 314 -0.54 -8.54 -22.46
CA PHE A 314 -0.59 -7.85 -21.18
C PHE A 314 -2.03 -7.52 -20.78
N GLN A 315 -2.82 -6.90 -21.66
CA GLN A 315 -4.23 -6.63 -21.43
C GLN A 315 -5.01 -7.92 -21.18
N ASN A 316 -4.79 -8.95 -22.00
CA ASN A 316 -5.48 -10.23 -21.87
C ASN A 316 -5.17 -10.92 -20.53
N GLY A 317 -3.95 -10.84 -20.03
CA GLY A 317 -3.59 -11.30 -18.69
C GLY A 317 -4.33 -10.53 -17.59
N LEU A 318 -4.41 -9.20 -17.71
CA LEU A 318 -5.08 -8.36 -16.71
C LEU A 318 -6.60 -8.49 -16.69
N ARG A 319 -7.26 -8.97 -17.75
CA ARG A 319 -8.72 -9.18 -17.81
C ARG A 319 -9.26 -10.08 -16.69
N THR A 320 -8.44 -11.02 -16.22
CA THR A 320 -8.85 -11.97 -15.17
C THR A 320 -8.45 -11.51 -13.78
N TYR A 321 -7.75 -10.37 -13.65
CA TYR A 321 -7.26 -9.87 -12.39
C TYR A 321 -8.42 -9.43 -11.49
N GLY A 322 -8.55 -10.09 -10.34
CA GLY A 322 -9.54 -9.80 -9.30
C GLY A 322 -8.92 -9.61 -7.91
N GLY A 323 -7.61 -9.37 -7.85
CA GLY A 323 -6.93 -8.99 -6.61
C GLY A 323 -7.26 -7.54 -6.23
N ALA A 324 -6.57 -7.02 -5.22
CA ALA A 324 -6.62 -5.59 -4.90
C ALA A 324 -6.23 -4.79 -6.14
N THR A 325 -7.12 -3.89 -6.61
CA THR A 325 -6.95 -3.18 -7.88
C THR A 325 -5.63 -2.41 -7.95
N GLN A 326 -4.86 -2.62 -9.01
CA GLN A 326 -3.54 -2.00 -9.20
C GLN A 326 -3.47 -1.17 -10.49
N ASN A 327 -2.63 -0.15 -10.43
CA ASN A 327 -2.07 0.59 -11.55
C ASN A 327 -0.93 -0.24 -12.13
N PHE A 328 -1.20 -1.04 -13.16
CA PHE A 328 -0.15 -1.77 -13.86
C PHE A 328 0.46 -0.89 -14.94
N ILE A 329 1.77 -0.66 -14.87
CA ILE A 329 2.53 -0.01 -15.95
C ILE A 329 3.19 -1.05 -16.85
N TYR A 330 3.49 -0.65 -18.09
CA TYR A 330 4.00 -1.52 -19.14
C TYR A 330 5.10 -0.82 -19.94
N ALA A 331 6.15 -1.58 -20.29
CA ALA A 331 7.12 -1.21 -21.30
C ALA A 331 7.52 -2.43 -22.14
N ASP A 332 7.83 -2.26 -23.43
CA ASP A 332 8.28 -3.37 -24.28
C ASP A 332 9.50 -3.09 -25.16
N VAL A 333 10.06 -4.17 -25.70
CA VAL A 333 11.21 -4.15 -26.61
C VAL A 333 10.95 -3.43 -27.94
N LYS A 334 9.68 -3.18 -28.29
CA LYS A 334 9.29 -2.39 -29.48
C LYS A 334 9.25 -0.89 -29.19
N GLY A 335 9.49 -0.48 -27.95
CA GLY A 335 9.53 0.92 -27.54
C GLY A 335 8.19 1.48 -27.05
N ASN A 336 7.18 0.61 -26.86
CA ASN A 336 5.88 1.05 -26.37
C ASN A 336 5.88 1.19 -24.85
N ILE A 337 5.06 2.11 -24.37
CA ILE A 337 4.76 2.28 -22.94
C ILE A 337 3.25 2.27 -22.74
N GLY A 338 2.78 1.81 -21.59
CA GLY A 338 1.35 1.76 -21.30
C GLY A 338 1.05 1.70 -19.82
N TRP A 339 -0.24 1.82 -19.51
CA TRP A 339 -0.76 1.70 -18.16
C TRP A 339 -2.22 1.23 -18.19
N TYR A 340 -2.61 0.46 -17.17
CA TYR A 340 -3.98 -0.03 -16.96
C TYR A 340 -4.30 -0.06 -15.46
N ALA A 341 -5.41 0.56 -15.05
CA ALA A 341 -5.93 0.44 -13.68
C ALA A 341 -6.82 -0.82 -13.57
N ALA A 342 -6.19 -1.99 -13.43
CA ALA A 342 -6.88 -3.28 -13.50
C ALA A 342 -7.33 -3.80 -12.13
N GLY A 343 -8.59 -4.27 -12.07
CA GLY A 343 -9.20 -4.90 -10.92
C GLY A 343 -10.72 -5.02 -11.10
N ARG A 344 -11.39 -5.59 -10.11
CA ARG A 344 -12.86 -5.69 -10.08
C ARG A 344 -13.42 -4.59 -9.19
N ILE A 345 -14.09 -3.62 -9.82
CA ILE A 345 -14.71 -2.49 -9.13
C ILE A 345 -16.23 -2.59 -9.33
N PRO A 346 -17.03 -2.70 -8.25
CA PRO A 346 -18.46 -2.96 -8.37
C PRO A 346 -19.23 -1.77 -8.94
N ILE A 347 -20.22 -2.07 -9.76
CA ILE A 347 -21.28 -1.13 -10.16
C ILE A 347 -22.48 -1.42 -9.27
N ARG A 348 -22.98 -0.38 -8.61
CA ARG A 348 -24.09 -0.46 -7.65
C ARG A 348 -25.40 -0.05 -8.32
N SER A 349 -26.50 -0.70 -7.95
CA SER A 349 -27.85 -0.39 -8.41
C SER A 349 -28.25 1.06 -8.06
N VAL A 350 -27.92 1.48 -6.85
CA VAL A 350 -28.17 2.81 -6.27
C VAL A 350 -27.02 3.19 -5.34
N GLY A 351 -26.67 4.48 -5.30
CA GLY A 351 -25.60 5.00 -4.44
C GLY A 351 -24.20 4.68 -4.97
N ASP A 352 -23.19 5.00 -4.18
CA ASP A 352 -21.77 4.97 -4.58
C ASP A 352 -20.85 4.28 -3.56
N GLY A 353 -21.41 3.57 -2.58
CA GLY A 353 -20.71 2.81 -1.54
C GLY A 353 -20.33 3.61 -0.30
N ARG A 354 -20.48 4.95 -0.29
CA ARG A 354 -19.97 5.80 0.80
C ARG A 354 -20.69 5.66 2.15
N VAL A 355 -21.83 4.97 2.18
CA VAL A 355 -22.64 4.77 3.39
C VAL A 355 -23.22 3.36 3.41
N PRO A 356 -23.48 2.77 4.60
CA PRO A 356 -24.17 1.50 4.69
C PRO A 356 -25.56 1.51 4.02
N TYR A 357 -25.89 0.43 3.32
CA TYR A 357 -27.17 0.21 2.66
C TYR A 357 -28.19 -0.52 3.55
N ASP A 358 -29.48 -0.41 3.27
CA ASP A 358 -30.51 -1.26 3.90
C ASP A 358 -30.53 -2.64 3.24
N GLY A 359 -30.09 -3.67 3.96
CA GLY A 359 -29.98 -5.05 3.45
C GLY A 359 -31.33 -5.69 3.07
N SER A 360 -32.45 -5.12 3.52
CA SER A 360 -33.79 -5.58 3.16
C SER A 360 -34.28 -5.08 1.80
N THR A 361 -33.56 -4.13 1.19
CA THR A 361 -33.84 -3.54 -0.13
C THR A 361 -32.87 -4.06 -1.18
N THR A 362 -32.98 -3.58 -2.43
CA THR A 362 -32.00 -3.80 -3.49
C THR A 362 -31.00 -2.64 -3.64
N ASP A 363 -31.01 -1.67 -2.72
CA ASP A 363 -30.07 -0.55 -2.79
C ASP A 363 -28.64 -1.03 -2.51
N GLY A 364 -27.67 -0.48 -3.25
CA GLY A 364 -26.29 -0.92 -3.17
C GLY A 364 -26.01 -2.31 -3.73
N ASP A 365 -27.00 -3.04 -4.24
CA ASP A 365 -26.76 -4.34 -4.87
C ASP A 365 -25.81 -4.20 -6.06
N TRP A 366 -24.88 -5.14 -6.18
CA TRP A 366 -23.91 -5.14 -7.27
C TRP A 366 -24.57 -5.68 -8.53
N VAL A 367 -24.71 -4.84 -9.54
CA VAL A 367 -25.29 -5.22 -10.85
C VAL A 367 -24.22 -5.66 -11.85
N GLY A 368 -22.95 -5.57 -11.47
CA GLY A 368 -21.80 -5.98 -12.25
C GLY A 368 -20.52 -5.35 -11.73
N TYR A 369 -19.48 -5.44 -12.54
CA TYR A 369 -18.24 -4.71 -12.35
C TYR A 369 -18.04 -3.75 -13.52
N ILE A 370 -17.20 -2.71 -13.35
CA ILE A 370 -16.78 -1.87 -14.47
C ILE A 370 -16.24 -2.77 -15.59
N PRO A 371 -16.75 -2.67 -16.83
CA PRO A 371 -16.23 -3.45 -17.94
C PRO A 371 -14.73 -3.19 -18.14
N PHE A 372 -13.95 -4.21 -18.50
CA PHE A 372 -12.49 -4.11 -18.58
C PHE A 372 -12.03 -3.01 -19.55
N GLU A 373 -12.73 -2.86 -20.68
CA GLU A 373 -12.48 -1.84 -21.70
C GLU A 373 -12.74 -0.42 -21.20
N GLU A 374 -13.57 -0.27 -20.17
CA GLU A 374 -13.92 1.02 -19.59
C GLU A 374 -13.04 1.41 -18.40
N LEU A 375 -12.23 0.47 -17.89
CA LEU A 375 -11.21 0.80 -16.89
C LEU A 375 -10.19 1.78 -17.49
N PRO A 376 -9.72 2.78 -16.72
CA PRO A 376 -8.75 3.76 -17.19
C PRO A 376 -7.45 3.11 -17.67
N HIS A 377 -6.99 3.55 -18.82
CA HIS A 377 -5.77 3.05 -19.43
C HIS A 377 -5.16 4.08 -20.37
N LEU A 378 -3.87 3.91 -20.64
CA LEU A 378 -3.10 4.70 -21.60
C LEU A 378 -2.17 3.78 -22.39
N TYR A 379 -2.00 4.08 -23.67
CA TYR A 379 -1.01 3.42 -24.52
C TYR A 379 -0.29 4.48 -25.36
N ASN A 380 1.03 4.56 -25.21
CA ASN A 380 1.89 5.54 -25.88
C ASN A 380 1.39 7.00 -25.83
N PRO A 381 1.11 7.56 -24.62
CA PRO A 381 0.61 8.92 -24.52
C PRO A 381 1.62 9.94 -25.09
N PRO A 382 1.17 11.07 -25.68
CA PRO A 382 2.05 12.07 -26.27
C PRO A 382 3.10 12.66 -25.32
N SER A 383 2.79 12.72 -24.01
CA SER A 383 3.74 13.15 -22.97
C SER A 383 4.98 12.27 -22.89
N GLY A 384 4.88 10.99 -23.28
CA GLY A 384 5.96 10.01 -23.14
C GLY A 384 6.33 9.69 -21.70
N ILE A 385 5.49 10.03 -20.72
CA ILE A 385 5.67 9.75 -19.29
C ILE A 385 4.32 9.28 -18.72
N ILE A 386 4.35 8.22 -17.94
CA ILE A 386 3.23 7.79 -17.09
C ILE A 386 3.77 7.62 -15.67
N VAL A 387 3.12 8.24 -14.69
CA VAL A 387 3.50 8.18 -13.27
C VAL A 387 2.31 7.76 -12.43
N THR A 388 2.48 6.73 -11.60
CA THR A 388 1.53 6.43 -10.53
C THR A 388 2.25 6.31 -9.19
N ALA A 389 1.70 6.98 -8.22
CA ALA A 389 2.14 7.04 -6.84
C ALA A 389 0.90 6.92 -5.93
N ASN A 390 -0.05 6.05 -6.30
CA ASN A 390 -1.40 5.91 -5.70
C ASN A 390 -2.25 7.19 -5.64
N GLN A 391 -1.86 8.24 -6.39
CA GLN A 391 -2.61 9.48 -6.44
C GLN A 391 -3.94 9.30 -7.18
N ARG A 392 -4.81 10.31 -7.11
CA ARG A 392 -5.98 10.40 -7.99
C ARG A 392 -5.54 10.32 -9.47
N ILE A 393 -5.89 9.22 -10.13
CA ILE A 393 -5.50 8.90 -11.52
C ILE A 393 -6.51 9.36 -12.58
N VAL A 394 -7.76 9.61 -12.19
CA VAL A 394 -8.85 9.98 -13.12
C VAL A 394 -9.37 11.39 -12.86
N GLY A 395 -9.75 12.10 -13.92
CA GLY A 395 -10.45 13.38 -13.88
C GLY A 395 -11.87 13.26 -13.32
N THR A 396 -12.44 14.38 -12.86
CA THR A 396 -13.83 14.43 -12.37
C THR A 396 -14.90 14.19 -13.45
N ASP A 397 -14.53 14.11 -14.73
CA ASP A 397 -15.41 13.65 -15.81
C ASP A 397 -15.54 12.13 -15.95
N TYR A 398 -14.69 11.35 -15.25
CA TYR A 398 -14.76 9.90 -15.30
C TYR A 398 -16.01 9.39 -14.56
N LYS A 399 -16.85 8.63 -15.28
CA LYS A 399 -18.21 8.29 -14.83
C LYS A 399 -18.28 7.36 -13.61
N TYR A 400 -17.24 6.55 -13.36
CA TYR A 400 -17.23 5.61 -12.24
C TYR A 400 -16.42 6.14 -11.07
N THR A 401 -17.11 6.77 -10.12
CA THR A 401 -16.48 7.51 -9.00
C THR A 401 -15.87 6.62 -7.92
N SER A 402 -16.16 5.32 -7.92
CA SER A 402 -15.60 4.35 -6.97
C SER A 402 -14.16 3.95 -7.28
N ILE A 403 -13.56 4.40 -8.39
CA ILE A 403 -12.20 3.97 -8.75
C ILE A 403 -11.08 4.62 -7.91
N GLY A 404 -11.29 5.82 -7.36
CA GLY A 404 -10.24 6.57 -6.65
C GLY A 404 -10.76 7.15 -5.35
N ARG A 405 -11.28 6.30 -4.47
CA ARG A 405 -11.93 6.69 -3.21
C ARG A 405 -10.90 7.00 -2.12
N ASP A 406 -9.97 6.08 -1.91
CA ASP A 406 -8.96 6.11 -0.83
C ASP A 406 -7.57 6.18 -1.46
N VAL A 407 -7.32 7.30 -2.16
CA VAL A 407 -6.06 7.59 -2.86
C VAL A 407 -5.07 8.30 -1.95
N ALA A 408 -3.78 8.14 -2.24
CA ALA A 408 -2.73 8.88 -1.56
C ALA A 408 -2.69 10.36 -1.99
N PRO A 409 -2.14 11.25 -1.15
CA PRO A 409 -1.89 12.64 -1.54
C PRO A 409 -0.97 12.72 -2.78
N PRO A 410 -1.12 13.75 -3.63
CA PRO A 410 -0.50 13.80 -4.95
C PRO A 410 0.99 14.11 -4.94
N TRP A 411 1.58 14.44 -3.79
CA TRP A 411 2.91 15.02 -3.66
C TRP A 411 4.02 14.16 -4.27
N ARG A 412 3.98 12.83 -4.06
CA ARG A 412 4.96 11.89 -4.63
C ARG A 412 4.90 11.86 -6.15
N ALA A 413 3.71 11.63 -6.70
CA ALA A 413 3.49 11.63 -8.14
C ALA A 413 3.90 12.97 -8.78
N ARG A 414 3.57 14.08 -8.12
CA ARG A 414 3.95 15.42 -8.56
C ARG A 414 5.47 15.58 -8.63
N MET A 415 6.18 15.22 -7.55
CA MET A 415 7.65 15.31 -7.51
C MET A 415 8.29 14.47 -8.62
N ILE A 416 7.90 13.19 -8.75
CA ILE A 416 8.42 12.30 -9.80
C ILE A 416 8.14 12.88 -11.19
N TYR A 417 6.90 13.31 -11.43
CA TYR A 417 6.50 13.86 -12.74
C TYR A 417 7.30 15.13 -13.09
N ASP A 418 7.46 16.06 -12.16
CA ASP A 418 8.19 17.31 -12.39
C ASP A 418 9.69 17.02 -12.61
N ASP A 419 10.26 16.08 -11.87
CA ASP A 419 11.66 15.66 -11.99
C ASP A 419 11.98 14.97 -13.32
N LEU A 420 11.06 14.15 -13.83
CA LEU A 420 11.17 13.56 -15.16
C LEU A 420 10.88 14.57 -16.27
N THR A 421 10.02 15.57 -16.02
CA THR A 421 9.63 16.56 -17.03
C THR A 421 10.70 17.63 -17.24
N LYS A 422 11.39 18.07 -16.18
CA LYS A 422 12.42 19.12 -16.25
C LYS A 422 13.64 18.73 -17.09
N LYS A 423 13.89 17.43 -17.28
CA LYS A 423 15.00 16.93 -18.11
C LYS A 423 14.53 16.62 -19.53
N PRO A 424 15.24 17.07 -20.58
CA PRO A 424 14.86 16.81 -21.96
C PRO A 424 15.05 15.34 -22.37
N LYS A 425 16.07 14.68 -21.80
CA LYS A 425 16.38 13.27 -21.98
C LYS A 425 16.74 12.65 -20.62
N ILE A 426 16.26 11.43 -20.39
CA ILE A 426 16.35 10.68 -19.13
C ILE A 426 17.29 9.48 -19.31
N THR A 427 18.12 9.23 -18.31
CA THR A 427 18.93 8.01 -18.12
C THR A 427 18.33 7.12 -17.02
N MET A 428 18.82 5.88 -16.87
CA MET A 428 18.44 5.04 -15.72
C MET A 428 18.91 5.61 -14.37
N ASP A 429 19.98 6.42 -14.36
CA ASP A 429 20.41 7.13 -13.15
C ASP A 429 19.45 8.27 -12.81
N ASP A 430 18.95 9.00 -13.81
CA ASP A 430 17.92 10.03 -13.58
C ASP A 430 16.60 9.43 -13.07
N ALA A 431 16.22 8.25 -13.60
CA ALA A 431 15.06 7.50 -13.14
C ALA A 431 15.24 7.05 -11.68
N ARG A 432 16.43 6.52 -11.33
CA ARG A 432 16.79 6.22 -9.94
C ARG A 432 16.66 7.47 -9.06
N ASP A 433 17.27 8.58 -9.45
CA ASP A 433 17.32 9.79 -8.62
C ASP A 433 15.93 10.38 -8.34
N ALA A 434 14.99 10.25 -9.27
CA ALA A 434 13.60 10.67 -9.06
C ALA A 434 12.90 9.93 -7.91
N GLU A 435 13.24 8.65 -7.70
CA GLU A 435 12.68 7.81 -6.65
C GLU A 435 13.37 7.96 -5.29
N TYR A 436 14.63 8.41 -5.30
CA TYR A 436 15.40 8.78 -4.11
C TYR A 436 15.23 10.26 -3.74
N GLU A 437 14.29 10.97 -4.36
CA GLU A 437 14.01 12.37 -4.06
C GLU A 437 13.28 12.51 -2.71
N VAL A 438 13.72 13.49 -1.91
CA VAL A 438 13.36 13.69 -0.50
C VAL A 438 12.83 15.10 -0.22
N TYR A 439 12.52 15.89 -1.24
CA TYR A 439 11.92 17.21 -1.12
C TYR A 439 10.43 17.10 -0.77
N ASN A 440 10.04 17.63 0.38
CA ASN A 440 8.68 17.53 0.89
C ASN A 440 7.88 18.81 0.61
N ILE A 441 7.03 18.78 -0.42
CA ILE A 441 6.20 19.92 -0.85
C ILE A 441 5.39 20.53 0.32
N PRO A 442 4.52 19.78 1.04
CA PRO A 442 3.68 20.39 2.07
C PRO A 442 4.48 20.95 3.25
N LEU A 443 5.60 20.33 3.64
CA LEU A 443 6.46 20.88 4.70
C LEU A 443 7.23 22.12 4.25
N ALA A 444 7.71 22.14 3.01
CA ALA A 444 8.36 23.33 2.45
C ALA A 444 7.38 24.51 2.37
N ASN A 445 6.12 24.26 2.00
CA ASN A 445 5.06 25.28 2.03
C ASN A 445 4.78 25.79 3.44
N LEU A 446 4.68 24.89 4.42
CA LEU A 446 4.48 25.25 5.82
C LEU A 446 5.67 26.07 6.37
N ALA A 447 6.91 25.67 6.07
CA ALA A 447 8.09 26.42 6.48
C ALA A 447 8.09 27.85 5.91
N LYS A 448 7.78 28.00 4.62
CA LYS A 448 7.62 29.33 3.98
C LYS A 448 6.52 30.15 4.66
N ALA A 449 5.39 29.52 4.98
CA ALA A 449 4.29 30.18 5.70
C ALA A 449 4.70 30.66 7.10
N ILE A 450 5.45 29.86 7.86
CA ILE A 450 5.98 30.22 9.18
C ILE A 450 6.94 31.41 9.08
N VAL A 451 7.89 31.35 8.12
CA VAL A 451 8.87 32.42 7.90
C VAL A 451 8.19 33.73 7.49
N ASN A 452 7.30 33.69 6.51
CA ASN A 452 6.62 34.88 5.98
C ASN A 452 5.72 35.56 7.02
N ARG A 453 5.12 34.78 7.93
CA ARG A 453 4.27 35.30 9.00
C ARG A 453 5.04 35.65 10.28
N ASN A 454 6.36 35.44 10.31
CA ASN A 454 7.18 35.59 11.51
C ASN A 454 6.61 34.79 12.70
N ALA A 455 6.16 33.56 12.43
CA ALA A 455 5.27 32.79 13.30
C ALA A 455 5.97 31.64 14.06
N ALA A 456 7.22 31.86 14.47
CA ALA A 456 8.00 30.94 15.29
C ALA A 456 9.06 31.71 16.09
N SER A 457 9.83 31.02 16.93
CA SER A 457 10.98 31.57 17.63
C SER A 457 12.06 32.07 16.66
N PRO A 458 12.92 33.03 17.06
CA PRO A 458 14.02 33.51 16.23
C PRO A 458 14.93 32.39 15.70
N ASP A 459 15.19 31.37 16.53
CA ASP A 459 16.04 30.23 16.17
C ASP A 459 15.38 29.36 15.10
N THR A 460 14.10 29.00 15.26
CA THR A 460 13.34 28.28 14.23
C THR A 460 13.31 29.08 12.92
N LEU A 461 13.09 30.39 12.99
CA LEU A 461 13.07 31.24 11.80
C LEU A 461 14.43 31.27 11.08
N ASP A 462 15.55 31.32 11.80
CA ASP A 462 16.89 31.26 11.18
C ASP A 462 17.14 29.91 10.49
N ILE A 463 16.73 28.81 11.12
CA ILE A 463 16.84 27.46 10.56
C ILE A 463 15.97 27.33 9.30
N LEU A 464 14.68 27.70 9.39
CA LEU A 464 13.73 27.52 8.28
C LEU A 464 13.99 28.46 7.10
N LYS A 465 14.60 29.63 7.30
CA LYS A 465 15.04 30.51 6.20
C LYS A 465 16.14 29.88 5.34
N LYS A 466 16.96 28.99 5.93
CA LYS A 466 18.09 28.32 5.26
C LYS A 466 17.73 26.92 4.79
N TRP A 467 16.64 26.34 5.31
CA TRP A 467 16.23 24.98 4.96
C TRP A 467 15.76 24.90 3.51
N ASP A 468 16.23 23.87 2.82
CA ASP A 468 16.01 23.62 1.39
C ASP A 468 14.76 22.79 1.10
N GLY A 469 13.98 22.42 2.12
CA GLY A 469 12.78 21.59 1.98
C GLY A 469 13.06 20.08 1.93
N ARG A 470 14.33 19.65 2.05
CA ARG A 470 14.71 18.23 1.94
C ARG A 470 14.69 17.52 3.29
N MET A 471 14.21 16.28 3.26
CA MET A 471 14.07 15.36 4.40
C MET A 471 15.33 14.49 4.56
N THR A 472 16.51 15.11 4.61
CA THR A 472 17.77 14.39 4.85
C THR A 472 17.94 14.06 6.33
N ALA A 473 18.67 12.99 6.65
CA ALA A 473 18.95 12.52 8.00
C ALA A 473 19.55 13.63 8.89
N GLU A 474 20.37 14.52 8.35
CA GLU A 474 21.01 15.61 9.10
C GLU A 474 20.11 16.86 9.25
N SER A 475 18.93 16.86 8.64
CA SER A 475 18.07 18.05 8.55
C SER A 475 17.39 18.37 9.88
N ARG A 476 17.78 19.50 10.48
CA ARG A 476 17.09 20.10 11.63
C ARG A 476 15.76 20.74 11.23
N GLY A 477 15.74 21.39 10.06
CA GLY A 477 14.56 22.07 9.53
C GLY A 477 13.40 21.10 9.31
N ALA A 478 13.68 19.93 8.72
CA ALA A 478 12.70 18.87 8.49
C ALA A 478 12.04 18.38 9.80
N LEU A 479 12.85 18.13 10.84
CA LEU A 479 12.33 17.70 12.14
C LEU A 479 11.42 18.76 12.77
N LEU A 480 11.89 20.01 12.85
CA LEU A 480 11.14 21.11 13.48
C LEU A 480 9.80 21.36 12.79
N VAL A 481 9.78 21.50 11.46
CA VAL A 481 8.55 21.80 10.73
C VAL A 481 7.56 20.62 10.77
N SER A 482 8.06 19.38 10.82
CA SER A 482 7.22 18.18 10.98
C SER A 482 6.54 18.16 12.35
N GLU A 483 7.25 18.48 13.43
CA GLU A 483 6.69 18.55 14.79
C GLU A 483 5.67 19.69 14.94
N ILE A 484 5.96 20.86 14.35
CA ILE A 484 5.02 21.99 14.31
C ILE A 484 3.73 21.55 13.59
N ARG A 485 3.85 20.89 12.44
CA ARG A 485 2.71 20.36 11.69
C ARG A 485 1.89 19.36 12.52
N GLY A 486 2.55 18.42 13.19
CA GLY A 486 1.89 17.41 14.04
C GLY A 486 1.11 18.06 15.19
N CYS A 487 1.68 19.09 15.82
CA CYS A 487 0.97 19.89 16.82
C CYS A 487 -0.27 20.59 16.25
N ILE A 488 -0.16 21.22 15.07
CA ILE A 488 -1.30 21.89 14.42
C ILE A 488 -2.42 20.89 14.16
N GLN A 489 -2.10 19.75 13.55
CA GLN A 489 -3.06 18.68 13.26
C GLN A 489 -3.73 18.15 14.51
N THR A 490 -2.97 17.91 15.57
CA THR A 490 -3.51 17.42 16.85
C THR A 490 -4.51 18.41 17.44
N ARG A 491 -4.19 19.71 17.44
CA ARG A 491 -5.08 20.74 17.98
C ARG A 491 -6.37 20.87 17.16
N ILE A 492 -6.28 20.87 15.83
CA ILE A 492 -7.45 20.91 14.95
C ILE A 492 -8.30 19.64 15.12
N SER A 493 -7.66 18.48 15.21
CA SER A 493 -8.34 17.18 15.39
C SER A 493 -9.09 17.13 16.71
N ASN A 494 -8.49 17.59 17.81
CA ASN A 494 -9.14 17.61 19.12
C ASN A 494 -10.40 18.49 19.15
N GLU A 495 -10.36 19.63 18.46
CA GLU A 495 -11.50 20.56 18.34
C GLU A 495 -12.60 20.01 17.45
N THR A 496 -12.23 19.49 16.28
CA THR A 496 -13.19 19.16 15.19
C THR A 496 -13.62 17.69 15.18
N LYS A 497 -12.91 16.82 15.91
CA LYS A 497 -13.00 15.35 15.84
C LYS A 497 -12.68 14.75 14.46
N VAL A 498 -12.19 15.56 13.52
CA VAL A 498 -11.65 15.06 12.25
C VAL A 498 -10.32 14.38 12.51
N PRO A 499 -10.10 13.15 12.02
CA PRO A 499 -8.81 12.46 12.17
C PRO A 499 -7.63 13.25 11.61
N GLN A 500 -6.47 13.12 12.26
CA GLN A 500 -5.26 13.87 11.91
C GLN A 500 -4.80 13.63 10.47
N PHE A 501 -4.94 12.41 9.94
CA PHE A 501 -4.55 12.09 8.57
C PHE A 501 -5.40 12.86 7.53
N ILE A 502 -6.71 13.01 7.76
CA ILE A 502 -7.59 13.83 6.89
C ILE A 502 -7.15 15.29 6.94
N ILE A 503 -6.85 15.81 8.14
CA ILE A 503 -6.38 17.20 8.30
C ILE A 503 -5.06 17.40 7.55
N ARG A 504 -4.10 16.48 7.72
CA ARG A 504 -2.79 16.48 7.06
C ARG A 504 -2.93 16.55 5.54
N ASP A 505 -3.79 15.72 4.99
CA ASP A 505 -3.76 15.38 3.57
C ASP A 505 -4.71 16.23 2.73
N ARG A 506 -5.82 16.72 3.31
CA ARG A 506 -6.86 17.44 2.57
C ARG A 506 -7.05 18.90 2.99
N ILE A 507 -6.75 19.22 4.25
CA ILE A 507 -7.16 20.50 4.85
C ILE A 507 -6.00 21.48 4.95
N LEU A 508 -4.87 21.03 5.50
CA LEU A 508 -3.89 21.93 6.09
C LEU A 508 -3.24 22.92 5.10
N ASP A 509 -2.74 22.42 3.96
CA ASP A 509 -2.06 23.27 2.96
C ASP A 509 -3.00 24.34 2.41
N GLY A 510 -4.24 23.95 2.05
CA GLY A 510 -5.27 24.86 1.56
C GLY A 510 -5.69 25.90 2.60
N ALA A 511 -5.99 25.47 3.82
CA ALA A 511 -6.44 26.34 4.90
C ALA A 511 -5.36 27.37 5.30
N ILE A 512 -4.10 26.95 5.39
CA ILE A 512 -2.98 27.87 5.66
C ILE A 512 -2.74 28.82 4.50
N LYS A 513 -2.80 28.35 3.26
CA LYS A 513 -2.59 29.20 2.07
C LYS A 513 -3.68 30.24 1.91
N ALA A 514 -4.93 29.88 2.20
CA ALA A 514 -6.10 30.76 2.11
C ALA A 514 -6.30 31.63 3.36
N ASP A 515 -5.49 31.45 4.41
CA ASP A 515 -5.69 32.05 5.73
C ASP A 515 -7.09 31.76 6.32
N ASP A 516 -7.61 30.56 6.06
CA ASP A 516 -8.97 30.17 6.40
C ASP A 516 -9.09 29.93 7.91
N LYS A 517 -9.80 30.83 8.59
CA LYS A 517 -9.95 30.82 10.05
C LYS A 517 -10.93 29.77 10.54
N LYS A 518 -11.77 29.17 9.69
CA LYS A 518 -12.76 28.17 10.13
C LYS A 518 -12.11 26.93 10.74
N TRP A 519 -10.87 26.64 10.36
CA TRP A 519 -10.08 25.51 10.88
C TRP A 519 -9.21 25.85 12.08
N LEU A 520 -9.16 27.12 12.53
CA LEU A 520 -8.44 27.46 13.75
C LEU A 520 -9.17 26.89 14.98
N PRO A 521 -8.43 26.30 15.95
CA PRO A 521 -9.01 25.90 17.22
C PRO A 521 -9.62 27.09 18.00
N GLY A 522 -10.63 26.82 18.82
CA GLY A 522 -11.24 27.84 19.67
C GLY A 522 -10.21 28.60 20.52
N GLY A 523 -10.35 29.94 20.56
CA GLY A 523 -9.43 30.82 21.31
C GLY A 523 -8.12 31.17 20.58
N VAL A 524 -7.89 30.66 19.37
CA VAL A 524 -6.73 31.03 18.53
C VAL A 524 -7.15 32.05 17.48
N ALA A 525 -6.57 33.25 17.52
CA ALA A 525 -7.00 34.36 16.67
C ALA A 525 -6.47 34.28 15.23
N THR A 526 -5.25 33.77 15.05
CA THR A 526 -4.59 33.68 13.74
C THR A 526 -3.81 32.39 13.56
N TRP A 527 -3.54 32.03 12.30
CA TRP A 527 -2.60 30.95 11.97
C TRP A 527 -1.20 31.19 12.53
N ALA A 528 -0.76 32.46 12.61
CA ALA A 528 0.53 32.81 13.18
C ALA A 528 0.60 32.48 14.68
N ASP A 529 -0.47 32.75 15.43
CA ASP A 529 -0.55 32.40 16.86
C ASP A 529 -0.53 30.88 17.07
N LEU A 530 -1.22 30.13 16.20
CA LEU A 530 -1.22 28.67 16.24
C LEU A 530 0.18 28.10 15.96
N MET A 531 0.83 28.58 14.91
CA MET A 531 2.19 28.16 14.52
C MET A 531 3.19 28.46 15.64
N LYS A 532 3.13 29.64 16.25
CA LYS A 532 4.02 30.02 17.35
C LYS A 532 3.80 29.17 18.60
N THR A 533 2.55 28.86 18.93
CA THR A 533 2.22 27.93 20.02
C THR A 533 2.75 26.52 19.75
N CYS A 534 2.67 26.07 18.50
CA CYS A 534 3.16 24.77 18.08
C CYS A 534 4.67 24.70 17.92
N ASP A 535 5.36 25.81 17.65
CA ASP A 535 6.82 25.90 17.73
C ASP A 535 7.32 25.65 19.15
N THR A 536 6.73 26.30 20.17
CA THR A 536 7.03 26.01 21.57
C THR A 536 6.78 24.54 21.90
N SER A 537 5.63 24.00 21.47
CA SER A 537 5.27 22.59 21.71
C SER A 537 6.23 21.62 21.01
N ALA A 538 6.76 21.99 19.84
CA ALA A 538 7.75 21.21 19.11
C ALA A 538 9.09 21.17 19.87
N TYR A 539 9.55 22.29 20.42
CA TYR A 539 10.76 22.33 21.26
C TYR A 539 10.60 21.44 22.50
N ASP A 540 9.46 21.50 23.19
CA ASP A 540 9.19 20.66 24.35
C ASP A 540 9.18 19.17 23.98
N SER A 541 8.49 18.81 22.88
CA SER A 541 8.42 17.44 22.35
C SER A 541 9.79 16.90 21.99
N ILE A 542 10.57 17.65 21.22
CA ILE A 542 11.90 17.22 20.77
C ILE A 542 12.87 17.15 21.94
N THR A 543 12.86 18.13 22.85
CA THR A 543 13.69 18.12 24.07
C THR A 543 13.43 16.87 24.91
N LYS A 544 12.15 16.51 25.09
CA LYS A 544 11.76 15.31 25.85
C LYS A 544 12.25 14.02 25.20
N ARG A 545 12.28 13.96 23.86
CA ARG A 545 12.64 12.74 23.11
C ARG A 545 14.14 12.61 22.82
N LEU A 546 14.81 13.70 22.46
CA LEU A 546 16.20 13.71 21.99
C LEU A 546 17.17 14.42 22.97
N GLY A 547 16.66 14.97 24.07
CA GLY A 547 17.45 15.72 25.04
C GLY A 547 17.58 17.21 24.71
N PRO A 548 18.16 18.01 25.63
CA PRO A 548 18.22 19.47 25.51
C PRO A 548 19.24 20.00 24.51
N ASP A 549 20.17 19.17 24.03
CA ASP A 549 21.16 19.57 23.03
C ASP A 549 20.51 19.70 21.65
N GLN A 550 20.20 20.93 21.26
CA GLN A 550 19.54 21.23 19.99
C GLN A 550 20.37 20.90 18.75
N THR A 551 21.70 20.70 18.89
CA THR A 551 22.55 20.28 17.77
C THR A 551 22.29 18.84 17.36
N ALA A 552 21.75 18.02 18.28
CA ALA A 552 21.34 16.65 18.01
C ALA A 552 19.94 16.55 17.37
N TRP A 553 19.18 17.65 17.27
CA TRP A 553 17.80 17.64 16.78
C TRP A 553 17.75 17.56 15.25
N THR A 554 17.94 16.36 14.74
CA THR A 554 18.00 16.05 13.30
C THR A 554 16.97 15.00 12.93
N TRP A 555 16.49 15.02 11.69
CA TRP A 555 15.51 14.05 11.17
C TRP A 555 15.93 12.60 11.47
N GLY A 556 17.16 12.25 11.13
CA GLY A 556 17.73 10.91 11.24
C GLY A 556 18.00 10.44 12.67
N ARG A 557 17.86 11.32 13.69
CA ARG A 557 17.84 10.90 15.10
C ARG A 557 16.48 10.38 15.54
N GLN A 558 15.41 10.80 14.86
CA GLN A 558 14.06 10.29 15.09
C GLN A 558 13.69 9.18 14.11
N PHE A 559 14.07 9.34 12.84
CA PHE A 559 13.72 8.43 11.77
C PHE A 559 14.95 7.59 11.41
N VAL A 560 14.98 6.38 11.95
CA VAL A 560 16.00 5.36 11.68
C VAL A 560 15.39 4.18 10.95
N SER A 561 16.22 3.43 10.22
CA SER A 561 15.82 2.16 9.63
C SER A 561 15.28 1.23 10.71
N SER A 562 14.13 0.62 10.48
CA SER A 562 13.53 -0.30 11.44
C SER A 562 12.78 -1.38 10.69
N PHE A 563 13.33 -2.59 10.69
CA PHE A 563 12.68 -3.76 10.10
C PHE A 563 12.34 -4.72 11.23
N GLN A 564 11.06 -4.80 11.57
CA GLN A 564 10.61 -5.55 12.73
C GLN A 564 10.61 -7.03 12.42
N HIS A 565 11.30 -7.83 13.24
CA HIS A 565 11.18 -9.28 13.24
C HIS A 565 10.12 -9.68 14.29
N PRO A 566 9.15 -10.56 14.00
CA PRO A 566 8.09 -10.92 14.95
C PRO A 566 8.62 -11.44 16.30
N LEU A 567 9.78 -12.11 16.30
CA LEU A 567 10.43 -12.61 17.51
C LEU A 567 11.40 -11.62 18.18
N PHE A 568 11.53 -10.39 17.69
CA PHE A 568 12.40 -9.37 18.31
C PHE A 568 11.94 -9.01 19.73
N VAL A 569 10.64 -9.10 20.01
CA VAL A 569 10.07 -8.84 21.34
C VAL A 569 10.24 -9.99 22.34
N ALA A 570 10.79 -11.13 21.90
CA ALA A 570 10.94 -12.31 22.75
C ALA A 570 12.00 -12.05 23.85
N PRO A 571 11.68 -12.26 25.14
CA PRO A 571 12.63 -12.07 26.22
C PRO A 571 13.90 -12.92 26.04
N LEU A 572 15.07 -12.35 26.39
CA LEU A 572 16.40 -12.97 26.35
C LEU A 572 16.96 -13.32 24.96
N ILE A 573 16.12 -13.60 23.97
CA ILE A 573 16.57 -14.05 22.63
C ILE A 573 16.28 -13.04 21.50
N GLY A 574 15.42 -12.05 21.72
CA GLY A 574 14.96 -11.14 20.67
C GLY A 574 16.07 -10.36 19.94
N MET A 575 17.16 -10.02 20.64
CA MET A 575 18.30 -9.30 20.06
C MET A 575 19.01 -10.04 18.92
N GLN A 576 18.87 -11.37 18.85
CA GLN A 576 19.44 -12.15 17.73
C GLN A 576 18.75 -11.86 16.39
N PHE A 577 17.54 -11.29 16.43
CA PHE A 577 16.76 -10.89 15.27
C PHE A 577 16.84 -9.38 14.98
N ALA A 578 17.70 -8.65 15.69
CA ALA A 578 17.86 -7.22 15.51
C ALA A 578 18.31 -6.89 14.08
N THR A 579 17.71 -5.85 13.52
CA THR A 579 18.05 -5.32 12.20
C THR A 579 18.81 -4.00 12.35
N PRO A 580 19.54 -3.54 11.32
CA PRO A 580 20.24 -2.27 11.38
C PRO A 580 19.31 -1.11 11.73
N ALA A 581 19.73 -0.26 12.67
CA ALA A 581 19.06 0.99 13.04
C ALA A 581 19.98 2.17 12.69
N VAL A 582 19.88 2.65 11.46
CA VAL A 582 20.70 3.76 10.93
C VAL A 582 19.80 4.92 10.52
N PRO A 583 20.26 6.18 10.62
CA PRO A 583 19.53 7.33 10.10
C PRO A 583 19.09 7.13 8.64
N ILE A 584 17.84 7.48 8.33
CA ILE A 584 17.29 7.39 6.98
C ILE A 584 16.74 8.74 6.51
N ASP A 585 16.81 8.94 5.20
CA ASP A 585 16.18 10.08 4.54
C ASP A 585 14.71 9.78 4.23
N GLY A 586 13.99 10.79 3.76
CA GLY A 586 12.65 10.62 3.21
C GLY A 586 11.54 10.65 4.25
N SER A 587 10.30 10.64 3.77
CA SER A 587 9.06 10.76 4.54
C SER A 587 7.88 10.23 3.71
N GLY A 588 6.74 9.92 4.32
CA GLY A 588 5.57 9.39 3.58
C GLY A 588 4.96 10.32 2.50
N GLN A 589 5.49 11.53 2.31
CA GLN A 589 5.05 12.51 1.31
C GLN A 589 6.11 12.81 0.24
N THR A 590 7.28 12.17 0.33
CA THR A 590 8.38 12.26 -0.64
C THR A 590 8.47 10.97 -1.44
N PRO A 591 8.97 10.98 -2.69
CA PRO A 591 9.17 9.75 -3.46
C PRO A 591 9.91 8.68 -2.66
N ASP A 592 11.02 9.03 -2.01
CA ASP A 592 11.64 8.17 -1.01
C ASP A 592 10.87 8.26 0.31
N VAL A 593 10.20 7.18 0.70
CA VAL A 593 9.41 7.09 1.93
C VAL A 593 10.21 6.51 3.11
N GLY A 594 11.54 6.39 2.98
CA GLY A 594 12.42 5.85 3.99
C GLY A 594 12.26 4.33 4.13
N SER A 595 12.17 3.83 5.37
CA SER A 595 12.09 2.38 5.66
C SER A 595 10.98 1.65 4.93
N ALA A 596 9.88 2.35 4.61
CA ALA A 596 8.73 1.75 3.93
C ALA A 596 9.02 1.33 2.49
N VAL A 597 10.11 1.81 1.87
CA VAL A 597 10.54 1.33 0.55
C VAL A 597 10.89 -0.15 0.65
N SER A 598 10.04 -1.01 0.09
CA SER A 598 10.16 -2.46 0.26
C SER A 598 10.97 -3.15 -0.84
N MET A 599 11.11 -2.51 -2.00
CA MET A 599 11.92 -2.95 -3.13
C MET A 599 12.10 -1.78 -4.09
N ARG A 600 13.22 -1.73 -4.82
CA ARG A 600 13.40 -0.84 -5.98
C ARG A 600 13.84 -1.63 -7.20
N PHE A 601 13.13 -1.43 -8.31
CA PHE A 601 13.37 -2.12 -9.57
C PHE A 601 13.39 -1.12 -10.73
N ILE A 602 14.49 -1.08 -11.47
CA ILE A 602 14.68 -0.19 -12.63
C ILE A 602 15.16 -1.03 -13.80
N THR A 603 14.44 -1.00 -14.91
CA THR A 603 14.78 -1.78 -16.09
C THR A 603 14.58 -1.00 -17.39
N SER A 604 15.23 -1.46 -18.44
CA SER A 604 15.01 -0.97 -19.80
C SER A 604 14.88 -2.17 -20.75
N PRO A 605 13.78 -2.27 -21.52
CA PRO A 605 13.66 -3.29 -22.57
C PRO A 605 14.75 -3.23 -23.65
N GLY A 606 15.56 -2.17 -23.68
CA GLY A 606 16.74 -2.08 -24.54
C GLY A 606 17.94 -2.90 -24.05
N ASN A 607 18.01 -3.21 -22.76
CA ASN A 607 19.14 -3.91 -22.13
C ASN A 607 18.72 -4.56 -20.81
N TRP A 608 18.20 -5.77 -20.88
CA TRP A 608 17.77 -6.53 -19.71
C TRP A 608 18.90 -6.86 -18.72
N ASP A 609 20.15 -7.00 -19.20
CA ASP A 609 21.31 -7.24 -18.33
C ASP A 609 21.73 -5.99 -17.53
N ALA A 610 21.14 -4.82 -17.81
CA ALA A 610 21.30 -3.61 -17.02
C ALA A 610 20.19 -3.39 -15.98
N THR A 611 19.26 -4.33 -15.82
CA THR A 611 18.23 -4.27 -14.78
C THR A 611 18.89 -4.07 -13.41
N ARG A 612 18.39 -3.08 -12.67
CA ARG A 612 18.83 -2.75 -11.32
C ARG A 612 17.74 -3.14 -10.33
N HIS A 613 18.11 -3.88 -9.29
CA HIS A 613 17.16 -4.40 -8.33
C HIS A 613 17.77 -4.43 -6.93
N VAL A 614 17.01 -4.04 -5.92
CA VAL A 614 17.43 -4.14 -4.52
C VAL A 614 16.22 -4.28 -3.59
N ILE A 615 16.38 -5.08 -2.54
CA ILE A 615 15.46 -5.18 -1.40
C ILE A 615 16.15 -4.67 -0.13
N PRO A 616 15.41 -4.23 0.90
CA PRO A 616 15.99 -3.56 2.07
C PRO A 616 17.01 -4.38 2.86
N LEU A 617 16.81 -5.69 2.92
CA LEU A 617 17.63 -6.57 3.72
C LEU A 617 18.39 -7.55 2.82
N GLY A 618 17.86 -8.74 2.63
CA GLY A 618 18.41 -9.77 1.75
C GLY A 618 17.42 -10.94 1.62
N GLU A 619 17.81 -11.94 0.84
CA GLU A 619 16.95 -13.07 0.42
C GLU A 619 16.79 -14.15 1.50
N SER A 620 17.12 -13.88 2.76
CA SER A 620 17.03 -14.88 3.83
C SER A 620 16.43 -14.31 5.11
N GLY A 621 15.51 -15.07 5.70
CA GLY A 621 14.99 -14.78 7.04
C GLY A 621 15.85 -15.30 8.20
N ASP A 622 16.85 -16.14 7.93
CA ASP A 622 17.75 -16.65 8.98
C ASP A 622 18.80 -15.58 9.33
N PRO A 623 18.84 -15.06 10.58
CA PRO A 623 19.83 -14.06 10.99
C PRO A 623 21.29 -14.50 10.86
N LYS A 624 21.55 -15.81 10.75
CA LYS A 624 22.90 -16.38 10.54
C LYS A 624 23.28 -16.49 9.06
N SER A 625 22.33 -16.31 8.15
CA SER A 625 22.59 -16.35 6.72
C SER A 625 23.43 -15.14 6.30
N PRO A 626 24.43 -15.31 5.42
CA PRO A 626 25.11 -14.16 4.81
C PRO A 626 24.15 -13.28 4.02
N HIS A 627 23.01 -13.82 3.58
CA HIS A 627 21.97 -13.12 2.81
C HIS A 627 20.84 -12.54 3.69
N TYR A 628 21.05 -12.38 5.00
CA TYR A 628 20.05 -11.79 5.88
C TYR A 628 19.90 -10.27 5.67
N LYS A 629 20.99 -9.57 5.32
CA LYS A 629 21.04 -8.10 5.23
C LYS A 629 22.11 -7.57 4.26
N ASP A 630 22.57 -8.40 3.34
CA ASP A 630 23.67 -8.10 2.43
C ASP A 630 23.36 -7.02 1.39
N GLN A 631 22.08 -6.64 1.21
CA GLN A 631 21.66 -5.57 0.32
C GLN A 631 21.43 -4.23 1.03
N PHE A 632 21.46 -4.20 2.37
CA PHE A 632 21.02 -3.03 3.16
C PHE A 632 21.76 -1.73 2.81
N ASP A 633 23.08 -1.80 2.66
CA ASP A 633 23.88 -0.61 2.29
C ASP A 633 23.58 -0.15 0.85
N ALA A 634 23.38 -1.06 -0.08
CA ALA A 634 23.01 -0.75 -1.46
C ALA A 634 21.63 -0.08 -1.53
N TRP A 635 20.66 -0.61 -0.77
CA TRP A 635 19.30 -0.10 -0.68
C TRP A 635 19.27 1.33 -0.13
N ARG A 636 19.87 1.56 1.05
CA ARG A 636 19.81 2.87 1.73
C ARG A 636 20.62 3.97 1.04
N THR A 637 21.62 3.62 0.21
CA THR A 637 22.53 4.60 -0.40
C THR A 637 22.25 4.89 -1.88
N GLY A 638 21.13 4.40 -2.43
CA GLY A 638 20.82 4.67 -3.83
C GLY A 638 21.70 3.92 -4.82
N LYS A 639 22.12 2.70 -4.48
CA LYS A 639 23.04 1.91 -5.30
C LYS A 639 22.48 0.50 -5.57
N PRO A 640 21.30 0.39 -6.21
CA PRO A 640 20.72 -0.91 -6.51
C PRO A 640 21.67 -1.77 -7.35
N MET A 641 21.67 -3.07 -7.09
CA MET A 641 22.60 -4.01 -7.72
C MET A 641 22.12 -4.39 -9.12
N ILE A 642 23.04 -4.82 -9.98
CA ILE A 642 22.68 -5.37 -11.28
C ILE A 642 22.10 -6.76 -11.10
N PHE A 643 20.93 -7.00 -11.68
CA PHE A 643 20.26 -8.29 -11.71
C PHE A 643 20.33 -8.86 -13.13
N PRO A 644 21.32 -9.73 -13.42
CA PRO A 644 21.57 -10.22 -14.77
C PRO A 644 20.39 -11.08 -15.27
N PHE A 645 20.18 -11.09 -16.59
CA PHE A 645 19.05 -11.78 -17.19
C PHE A 645 19.48 -12.81 -18.24
N SER A 646 20.37 -12.46 -19.14
CA SER A 646 20.86 -13.40 -20.16
C SER A 646 21.57 -14.57 -19.49
N GLN A 647 21.44 -15.77 -20.08
CA GLN A 647 22.09 -16.97 -19.55
C GLN A 647 23.59 -16.74 -19.30
N GLN A 648 24.28 -16.09 -20.24
CA GLN A 648 25.71 -15.78 -20.10
C GLN A 648 25.99 -14.82 -18.92
N ALA A 649 25.17 -13.79 -18.72
CA ALA A 649 25.34 -12.85 -17.62
C ALA A 649 25.07 -13.53 -16.27
N VAL A 650 24.05 -14.40 -16.19
CA VAL A 650 23.70 -15.18 -15.00
C VAL A 650 24.81 -16.17 -14.66
N GLU A 651 25.30 -16.95 -15.63
CA GLU A 651 26.41 -17.89 -15.44
C GLU A 651 27.68 -17.17 -14.95
N LYS A 652 27.96 -15.97 -15.47
CA LYS A 652 29.09 -15.15 -15.06
C LYS A 652 28.95 -14.61 -13.63
N ALA A 653 27.72 -14.29 -13.20
CA ALA A 653 27.43 -13.77 -11.86
C ALA A 653 27.19 -14.87 -10.82
N ALA A 654 27.06 -16.13 -11.23
CA ALA A 654 26.72 -17.23 -10.35
C ALA A 654 27.81 -17.45 -9.28
N VAL A 655 27.39 -17.46 -8.01
CA VAL A 655 28.26 -17.76 -6.86
C VAL A 655 28.20 -19.24 -6.50
N SER A 656 27.06 -19.89 -6.71
CA SER A 656 26.86 -21.32 -6.46
C SER A 656 25.86 -21.93 -7.44
N THR A 657 25.89 -23.25 -7.59
CA THR A 657 24.93 -24.00 -8.41
C THR A 657 24.50 -25.24 -7.65
N THR A 658 23.19 -25.43 -7.54
CA THR A 658 22.57 -26.61 -6.91
C THR A 658 21.67 -27.29 -7.92
N THR A 659 21.84 -28.60 -8.11
CA THR A 659 21.02 -29.40 -9.01
C THR A 659 20.06 -30.25 -8.20
N TYR A 660 18.75 -30.10 -8.46
CA TYR A 660 17.72 -30.95 -7.89
C TYR A 660 17.32 -32.02 -8.90
N ALA A 661 17.34 -33.28 -8.48
CA ALA A 661 16.74 -34.36 -9.26
C ALA A 661 15.22 -34.37 -9.03
N PRO A 662 14.39 -34.55 -10.09
CA PRO A 662 12.97 -34.82 -9.91
C PRO A 662 12.81 -36.02 -8.99
N LYS A 663 12.07 -35.86 -7.89
CA LYS A 663 11.72 -36.96 -6.98
C LYS A 663 10.36 -37.53 -7.35
#